data_AF-A0A1Q8RAA6-F1
#
_entry.id   AF-A0A1Q8RAA6-F1
#
_cell.length_a   1.000
_cell.length_b   1.000
_cell.length_c   1.000
_cell.angle_alpha   90.00
_cell.angle_beta   90.00
_cell.angle_gamma   90.00
#
_symmetry.space_group_name_H-M   'P 1'
#
loop_
_entity.id
_entity.type
_entity.pdbx_description
1 polymer ?
#
loop_
_entity_poly.entity_id
_entity_poly.type
_entity_poly.pdbx_seq_one_letter_code
_entity_poly.pdbx_strand_id
1 'polypeptide(L)'
;MAARWSTLLTAAAATLCQTTIAEPILREAISFKGPSEVESSGIQNINIDYKGSLNGELAIVYGACDIKTPTEAHHQIGRTHVGSHPAAKRHLEWSDQRPTKFVWVVPKDVSSGCLHAFVDDKLVGRSAEHVVKARKTRKRATFAEATDPMGPWFDGVEYLKQKQPAEIFVASVKNKTFGILGAGISGLHTGLLLDSVGIHNWKILESSDRVGGRIRTTYLNGSTPDEHQHHELGPMRFPHSIHDAETNETYPINDQKMIYQLADILNEINADADPSLQVKFIPWIQVSDNAPVATTKRRADGTVPGRKEIAADPLLATTTTYSNETAAKEAIQALDDFKALTPERAKFYATNVFKAHKEAVETGMFDFSEVEYLRYVMKTDLNVTDEVTPSHIVWPMWEFETVYFLANEWRTVDGGISRLPAAFENVIKDRISYNTKVFSVKYNEDSKSLNVTWRPTGGNPWSKNTTTERFDYIFNSVPFNLLKYWELPPHSSLMRRAIERTVFLGAVKVAMQYKTRFWEHLEHPIIGGCGRTDIYGIGQICYPSYNINGTGPGVMLTSYAPDADAVVACSMPVEEHIAYIQRAMVEIHGPIADEMWTGNYERHCWEQDEHHAGAFAVPIVPQQQLYLPAFWQTEFNTVFIGEHTSFTHSWVFSALESSTRGTVQMLLDLGLVDEAKEITRTWMARWISV
;
A
#
# COMPACT_ATOMS: atom_id res chain seq x y z
N MET A 1 -27.51 -45.52 51.48
CA MET A 1 -27.21 -46.89 51.01
C MET A 1 -25.77 -46.85 50.52
N ALA A 2 -24.74 -47.50 51.06
CA ALA A 2 -24.55 -48.60 52.01
C ALA A 2 -23.29 -48.24 52.87
N ALA A 3 -23.32 -48.29 54.20
CA ALA A 3 -22.92 -49.43 55.06
C ALA A 3 -21.43 -49.85 54.88
N ARG A 4 -20.55 -50.04 55.88
CA ARG A 4 -20.64 -50.19 57.34
C ARG A 4 -19.20 -50.33 57.94
N TRP A 5 -19.01 -49.83 59.17
CA TRP A 5 -18.39 -50.49 60.36
C TRP A 5 -16.86 -50.54 60.59
N SER A 6 -16.45 -49.79 61.64
CA SER A 6 -15.88 -50.22 62.94
C SER A 6 -14.53 -50.97 63.08
N THR A 7 -13.76 -50.44 64.06
CA THR A 7 -12.92 -51.10 65.11
C THR A 7 -11.42 -51.36 64.89
N LEU A 8 -10.63 -50.51 65.57
CA LEU A 8 -9.47 -50.73 66.47
C LEU A 8 -8.60 -51.99 66.32
N LEU A 9 -7.29 -51.76 66.14
CA LEU A 9 -6.21 -52.61 66.66
C LEU A 9 -4.98 -51.77 67.01
N THR A 10 -4.54 -51.93 68.25
CA THR A 10 -3.33 -51.37 68.89
C THR A 10 -2.05 -52.02 68.37
N ALA A 11 -1.01 -51.24 68.11
CA ALA A 11 0.38 -51.70 68.15
C ALA A 11 1.27 -50.60 68.73
N ALA A 12 1.98 -50.95 69.79
CA ALA A 12 2.94 -50.11 70.50
C ALA A 12 4.37 -50.31 69.95
N ALA A 13 5.23 -49.35 70.31
CA ALA A 13 6.70 -49.39 70.31
C ALA A 13 7.43 -49.14 68.97
N ALA A 14 8.06 -47.96 68.87
CA ALA A 14 9.51 -47.84 69.11
C ALA A 14 9.93 -46.36 68.91
N THR A 15 10.27 -45.70 70.01
CA THR A 15 10.92 -44.39 70.01
C THR A 15 12.38 -44.57 69.61
N LEU A 16 12.70 -44.41 68.33
CA LEU A 16 14.07 -44.21 67.87
C LEU A 16 14.40 -42.72 67.92
N CYS A 17 15.31 -42.35 68.83
CA CYS A 17 15.99 -41.07 68.81
C CYS A 17 16.73 -40.92 67.47
N GLN A 18 16.22 -40.05 66.60
CA GLN A 18 17.02 -39.50 65.50
C GLN A 18 17.64 -38.20 65.98
N THR A 19 18.95 -38.26 66.20
CA THR A 19 19.84 -37.12 66.33
C THR A 19 19.86 -36.37 65.00
N THR A 20 19.03 -35.32 64.87
CA THR A 20 19.17 -34.36 63.78
C THR A 20 20.39 -33.49 64.06
N ILE A 21 21.43 -33.74 63.29
CA ILE A 21 22.58 -32.86 63.11
C ILE A 21 22.02 -31.51 62.65
N ALA A 22 22.18 -30.47 63.46
CA ALA A 22 21.90 -29.11 63.04
C ALA A 22 22.89 -28.76 61.91
N GLU A 23 22.42 -28.72 60.67
CA GLU A 23 23.13 -28.05 59.59
C GLU A 23 23.32 -26.57 59.99
N PRO A 24 24.48 -25.95 59.67
CA PRO A 24 24.64 -24.53 59.90
C PRO A 24 23.59 -23.80 59.07
N ILE A 25 22.70 -23.06 59.72
CA ILE A 25 21.82 -22.11 59.05
C ILE A 25 22.73 -21.17 58.26
N LEU A 26 22.74 -21.32 56.94
CA LEU A 26 23.44 -20.41 56.05
C LEU A 26 22.81 -19.04 56.30
N ARG A 27 23.54 -18.14 56.98
CA ARG A 27 23.11 -16.75 57.08
C ARG A 27 23.26 -16.16 55.69
N GLU A 28 22.18 -16.19 54.92
CA GLU A 28 22.10 -15.55 53.62
C GLU A 28 22.42 -14.07 53.79
N ALA A 29 23.60 -13.69 53.27
CA ALA A 29 24.08 -12.32 53.31
C ALA A 29 23.43 -11.47 52.22
N ILE A 30 22.78 -12.09 51.23
CA ILE A 30 21.94 -11.44 50.22
C ILE A 30 20.54 -12.08 50.26
N SER A 31 19.51 -11.25 50.25
CA SER A 31 18.12 -11.69 50.02
C SER A 31 17.53 -11.00 48.79
N PHE A 32 16.78 -11.76 47.99
CA PHE A 32 16.10 -11.25 46.81
C PHE A 32 14.70 -10.71 47.16
N LYS A 33 14.36 -9.55 46.62
CA LYS A 33 13.06 -8.88 46.76
C LYS A 33 12.39 -8.83 45.39
N GLY A 34 11.15 -9.30 45.31
CA GLY A 34 10.36 -9.23 44.09
C GLY A 34 9.35 -10.36 43.99
N PRO A 35 8.51 -10.34 42.94
CA PRO A 35 7.53 -11.40 42.71
C PRO A 35 8.21 -12.71 42.31
N SER A 36 7.67 -13.82 42.81
CA SER A 36 8.07 -15.19 42.46
C SER A 36 7.53 -15.66 41.11
N GLU A 37 6.99 -14.76 40.28
CA GLU A 37 6.47 -15.07 38.96
C GLU A 37 7.19 -14.22 37.93
N VAL A 38 7.67 -14.85 36.86
CA VAL A 38 8.38 -14.18 35.76
C VAL A 38 7.83 -14.64 34.41
N GLU A 39 7.82 -13.75 33.43
CA GLU A 39 7.38 -14.08 32.07
C GLU A 39 8.58 -14.47 31.20
N SER A 40 8.47 -15.62 30.51
CA SER A 40 9.43 -16.01 29.47
C SER A 40 9.54 -14.94 28.38
N SER A 41 10.76 -14.62 27.94
CA SER A 41 11.04 -13.50 27.03
C SER A 41 10.61 -12.11 27.56
N GLY A 42 10.43 -11.99 28.88
CA GLY A 42 10.13 -10.74 29.58
C GLY A 42 11.39 -10.07 30.16
N ILE A 43 11.19 -8.88 30.74
CA ILE A 43 12.21 -8.16 31.50
C ILE A 43 11.72 -8.07 32.95
N GLN A 44 12.55 -8.52 33.89
CA GLN A 44 12.25 -8.49 35.32
C GLN A 44 13.32 -7.69 36.07
N ASN A 45 12.90 -6.73 36.89
CA ASN A 45 13.80 -6.09 37.84
C ASN A 45 14.02 -7.02 39.03
N ILE A 46 15.29 -7.28 39.33
CA ILE A 46 15.73 -8.02 40.52
C ILE A 46 16.23 -6.99 41.52
N ASN A 47 15.60 -6.98 42.68
CA ASN A 47 16.06 -6.17 43.80
C ASN A 47 16.74 -7.08 44.81
N ILE A 48 17.89 -6.67 45.32
CA ILE A 48 18.61 -7.42 46.34
C ILE A 48 18.84 -6.56 47.58
N ASP A 49 18.83 -7.20 48.73
CA ASP A 49 19.09 -6.59 50.03
C ASP A 49 20.26 -7.28 50.71
N TYR A 50 21.17 -6.49 51.26
CA TYR A 50 22.42 -6.97 51.84
C TYR A 50 22.31 -7.03 53.37
N LYS A 51 22.45 -8.23 53.93
CA LYS A 51 22.42 -8.47 55.38
C LYS A 51 23.84 -8.55 55.91
N GLY A 52 24.51 -7.38 55.95
CA GLY A 52 25.87 -7.22 56.49
C GLY A 52 26.89 -6.73 55.45
N SER A 53 28.16 -6.70 55.86
CA SER A 53 29.27 -6.28 55.00
C SER A 53 29.69 -7.40 54.06
N LEU A 54 29.48 -7.19 52.76
CA LEU A 54 29.88 -8.10 51.69
C LEU A 54 30.96 -7.43 50.84
N ASN A 55 32.06 -8.14 50.58
CA ASN A 55 33.18 -7.66 49.76
C ASN A 55 33.63 -8.79 48.83
N GLY A 56 33.90 -8.47 47.56
CA GLY A 56 34.35 -9.44 46.56
C GLY A 56 33.62 -9.28 45.24
N GLU A 57 33.72 -10.27 44.37
CA GLU A 57 33.02 -10.30 43.10
C GLU A 57 31.67 -11.01 43.21
N LEU A 58 30.60 -10.22 43.16
CA LEU A 58 29.22 -10.67 43.16
C LEU A 58 28.79 -11.13 41.76
N ALA A 59 28.36 -12.38 41.63
CA ALA A 59 27.67 -12.92 40.47
C ALA A 59 26.22 -13.28 40.82
N ILE A 60 25.27 -12.80 40.02
CA ILE A 60 23.86 -13.20 40.09
C ILE A 60 23.57 -14.10 38.90
N VAL A 61 23.07 -15.29 39.18
CA VAL A 61 22.79 -16.33 38.18
C VAL A 61 21.40 -16.92 38.40
N TYR A 62 20.85 -17.54 37.35
CA TYR A 62 19.57 -18.24 37.41
C TYR A 62 19.75 -19.70 37.01
N GLY A 63 19.11 -20.62 37.72
CA GLY A 63 19.18 -22.06 37.46
C GLY A 63 18.29 -22.87 38.41
N ALA A 64 18.51 -24.19 38.44
CA ALA A 64 17.82 -25.06 39.39
C ALA A 64 18.09 -24.63 40.84
N CYS A 65 17.12 -24.80 41.74
CA CYS A 65 17.23 -24.30 43.11
C CYS A 65 18.24 -25.07 43.97
N ASP A 66 18.88 -26.11 43.45
CA ASP A 66 19.87 -26.95 44.12
C ASP A 66 21.32 -26.73 43.62
N ILE A 67 21.54 -25.78 42.69
CA ILE A 67 22.89 -25.50 42.19
C ILE A 67 23.83 -25.05 43.31
N LYS A 68 25.09 -25.47 43.22
CA LYS A 68 26.14 -25.21 44.21
C LYS A 68 27.24 -24.30 43.69
N THR A 69 27.38 -24.19 42.38
CA THR A 69 28.42 -23.38 41.72
C THR A 69 27.79 -22.49 40.65
N PRO A 70 28.37 -21.31 40.33
CA PRO A 70 27.88 -20.45 39.25
C PRO A 70 27.86 -21.14 37.88
N THR A 71 28.74 -22.13 37.66
CA THR A 71 28.87 -22.88 36.41
C THR A 71 27.71 -23.85 36.14
N GLU A 72 26.96 -24.24 37.17
CA GLU A 72 25.77 -25.08 37.05
C GLU A 72 24.52 -24.26 36.68
N ALA A 73 24.62 -22.93 36.67
CA ALA A 73 23.50 -22.07 36.33
C ALA A 73 23.12 -22.21 34.85
N HIS A 74 21.82 -22.04 34.57
CA HIS A 74 21.33 -21.94 33.20
C HIS A 74 21.92 -20.71 32.50
N HIS A 75 21.96 -19.57 33.18
CA HIS A 75 22.55 -18.34 32.65
C HIS A 75 22.93 -17.35 33.76
N GLN A 76 23.89 -16.48 33.44
CA GLN A 76 24.30 -15.38 34.30
C GLN A 76 23.46 -14.13 34.00
N ILE A 77 22.97 -13.47 35.05
CA ILE A 77 22.20 -12.23 34.94
C ILE A 77 23.12 -11.01 35.03
N GLY A 78 24.10 -11.05 35.93
CA GLY A 78 25.05 -9.96 36.09
C GLY A 78 26.24 -10.35 36.97
N ARG A 79 27.36 -9.67 36.76
CA ARG A 79 28.60 -9.88 37.53
C ARG A 79 29.28 -8.54 37.81
N THR A 80 29.69 -8.36 39.06
CA THR A 80 30.16 -7.05 39.53
C THR A 80 30.98 -7.14 40.81
N HIS A 81 31.91 -6.22 41.03
CA HIS A 81 32.61 -6.13 42.32
C HIS A 81 31.82 -5.24 43.30
N VAL A 82 31.77 -5.65 44.57
CA VAL A 82 31.02 -4.96 45.64
C VAL A 82 31.89 -4.77 46.89
N GLY A 83 31.53 -3.78 47.72
CA GLY A 83 32.20 -3.52 48.99
C GLY A 83 33.53 -2.77 48.85
N SER A 84 34.55 -3.16 49.62
CA SER A 84 35.86 -2.49 49.67
C SER A 84 36.81 -2.83 48.50
N HIS A 85 36.36 -3.61 47.52
CA HIS A 85 37.19 -4.01 46.39
C HIS A 85 37.57 -2.80 45.49
N PRO A 86 38.82 -2.66 45.00
CA PRO A 86 39.21 -1.51 44.18
C PRO A 86 38.33 -1.29 42.94
N ALA A 87 37.85 -2.37 42.31
CA ALA A 87 36.96 -2.32 41.15
C ALA A 87 35.47 -2.04 41.50
N ALA A 88 35.09 -2.04 42.79
CA ALA A 88 33.75 -1.66 43.22
C ALA A 88 33.51 -0.13 43.14
N LYS A 89 34.60 0.67 42.99
CA LYS A 89 34.57 2.13 42.84
C LYS A 89 33.76 2.64 41.64
N ARG A 90 33.27 1.75 40.77
CA ARG A 90 32.33 2.10 39.70
C ARG A 90 30.89 2.30 40.20
N HIS A 91 30.58 1.93 41.45
CA HIS A 91 29.24 2.01 42.06
C HIS A 91 29.16 3.09 43.14
N LEU A 92 29.78 4.26 42.92
CA LEU A 92 29.83 5.34 43.93
C LEU A 92 28.46 5.83 44.38
N GLU A 93 27.44 5.67 43.53
CA GLU A 93 26.06 6.07 43.80
C GLU A 93 25.33 5.12 44.76
N TRP A 94 25.91 3.94 45.03
CA TRP A 94 25.31 2.92 45.89
C TRP A 94 26.00 2.89 47.25
N SER A 95 25.20 2.81 48.33
CA SER A 95 25.74 2.66 49.69
C SER A 95 26.70 1.47 49.77
N ASP A 96 27.86 1.67 50.40
CA ASP A 96 28.97 0.71 50.46
C ASP A 96 29.42 0.13 49.10
N GLN A 97 29.14 0.82 47.99
CA GLN A 97 29.42 0.34 46.62
C GLN A 97 28.73 -1.02 46.33
N ARG A 98 27.51 -1.22 46.86
CA ARG A 98 26.72 -2.45 46.71
C ARG A 98 25.43 -2.18 45.93
N PRO A 99 25.39 -2.45 44.61
CA PRO A 99 24.18 -2.26 43.80
C PRO A 99 23.02 -3.11 44.33
N THR A 100 21.84 -2.52 44.49
CA THR A 100 20.65 -3.24 44.98
C THR A 100 19.66 -3.58 43.86
N LYS A 101 19.93 -3.20 42.61
CA LYS A 101 19.04 -3.41 41.46
C LYS A 101 19.78 -4.00 40.29
N PHE A 102 19.21 -5.04 39.69
CA PHE A 102 19.68 -5.71 38.48
C PHE A 102 18.51 -5.90 37.53
N VAL A 103 18.78 -5.92 36.23
CA VAL A 103 17.77 -6.19 35.20
C VAL A 103 17.99 -7.58 34.65
N TRP A 104 16.96 -8.42 34.72
CA TRP A 104 16.98 -9.77 34.20
C TRP A 104 16.17 -9.85 32.90
N VAL A 105 16.85 -10.14 31.80
CA VAL A 105 16.22 -10.51 30.53
C VAL A 105 16.01 -12.01 30.55
N VAL A 106 14.75 -12.44 30.66
CA VAL A 106 14.37 -13.82 30.88
C VAL A 106 14.41 -14.59 29.54
N PRO A 107 15.28 -15.60 29.34
CA PRO A 107 15.34 -16.36 28.09
C PRO A 107 14.03 -17.04 27.75
N LYS A 108 13.83 -17.41 26.48
CA LYS A 108 12.60 -18.07 26.01
C LYS A 108 12.49 -19.52 26.52
N ASP A 109 13.62 -20.19 26.68
CA ASP A 109 13.80 -21.60 27.02
C ASP A 109 13.95 -21.87 28.52
N VAL A 110 13.70 -20.86 29.36
CA VAL A 110 13.90 -20.98 30.80
C VAL A 110 12.73 -21.72 31.48
N SER A 111 13.05 -22.67 32.35
CA SER A 111 12.12 -23.35 33.26
C SER A 111 12.06 -22.66 34.62
N SER A 112 11.06 -23.00 35.45
CA SER A 112 11.03 -22.57 36.85
C SER A 112 12.32 -22.95 37.59
N GLY A 113 12.75 -22.10 38.51
CA GLY A 113 14.07 -22.15 39.12
C GLY A 113 14.34 -20.95 40.02
N CYS A 114 15.53 -20.86 40.62
CA CYS A 114 15.87 -19.84 41.61
C CYS A 114 16.98 -18.89 41.12
N LEU A 115 16.94 -17.66 41.63
CA LEU A 115 18.07 -16.74 41.59
C LEU A 115 19.08 -17.12 42.67
N HIS A 116 20.36 -17.06 42.31
CA HIS A 116 21.47 -17.35 43.21
C HIS A 116 22.47 -16.19 43.15
N ALA A 117 22.93 -15.77 44.32
CA ALA A 117 24.00 -14.80 44.47
C ALA A 117 25.25 -15.51 44.98
N PHE A 118 26.35 -15.37 44.26
CA PHE A 118 27.66 -15.88 44.63
C PHE A 118 28.64 -14.72 44.84
N VAL A 119 29.49 -14.80 45.86
CA VAL A 119 30.64 -13.91 46.02
C VAL A 119 31.90 -14.77 46.03
N ASP A 120 32.81 -14.49 45.09
CA ASP A 120 34.05 -15.27 44.92
C ASP A 120 33.76 -16.78 44.91
N ASP A 121 32.77 -17.18 44.10
CA ASP A 121 32.23 -18.54 43.94
C ASP A 121 31.56 -19.17 45.18
N LYS A 122 31.37 -18.43 46.28
CA LYS A 122 30.64 -18.90 47.46
C LYS A 122 29.18 -18.43 47.41
N LEU A 123 28.24 -19.36 47.57
CA LEU A 123 26.82 -19.04 47.63
C LEU A 123 26.52 -18.17 48.87
N VAL A 124 25.99 -16.98 48.65
CA VAL A 124 25.68 -15.97 49.69
C VAL A 124 24.21 -15.57 49.76
N GLY A 125 23.38 -16.04 48.83
CA GLY A 125 21.93 -15.82 48.85
C GLY A 125 21.20 -16.61 47.78
N ARG A 126 19.96 -17.01 48.08
CA ARG A 126 19.05 -17.70 47.14
C ARG A 126 17.65 -17.08 47.22
N SER A 127 16.94 -16.99 46.09
CA SER A 127 15.53 -16.57 46.08
C SER A 127 14.58 -17.73 46.38
N ALA A 128 13.30 -17.41 46.61
CA ALA A 128 12.24 -18.39 46.37
C ALA A 128 12.23 -18.81 44.89
N GLU A 129 11.66 -19.97 44.59
CA GLU A 129 11.50 -20.44 43.22
C GLU A 129 10.65 -19.44 42.43
N HIS A 130 11.17 -19.00 41.29
CA HIS A 130 10.45 -18.21 40.31
C HIS A 130 9.70 -19.13 39.36
N VAL A 131 8.37 -19.04 39.37
CA VAL A 131 7.48 -19.69 38.42
C VAL A 131 7.56 -18.95 37.09
N VAL A 132 8.04 -19.62 36.06
CA VAL A 132 8.09 -19.06 34.71
C VAL A 132 6.75 -19.28 34.02
N LYS A 133 6.07 -18.20 33.65
CA LYS A 133 4.84 -18.24 32.85
C LYS A 133 5.17 -17.96 31.38
N ALA A 134 4.47 -18.65 30.49
CA ALA A 134 4.37 -18.22 29.11
C ALA A 134 3.74 -16.82 29.08
N ARG A 135 4.37 -15.87 28.38
CA ARG A 135 3.84 -14.52 28.21
C ARG A 135 2.43 -14.64 27.62
N LYS A 136 1.40 -14.30 28.40
CA LYS A 136 0.04 -14.16 27.88
C LYS A 136 -0.01 -12.86 27.11
N THR A 137 0.24 -12.91 25.80
CA THR A 137 -0.16 -11.84 24.90
C THR A 137 -1.67 -11.68 25.09
N ARG A 138 -2.12 -10.61 25.78
CA ARG A 138 -3.51 -10.16 25.67
C ARG A 138 -3.82 -10.13 24.17
N LYS A 139 -4.95 -10.71 23.74
CA LYS A 139 -5.39 -10.64 22.34
C LYS A 139 -5.39 -9.16 21.97
N ARG A 140 -4.40 -8.76 21.18
CA ARG A 140 -4.24 -7.39 20.70
C ARG A 140 -5.26 -7.20 19.58
N ALA A 141 -5.89 -6.03 19.52
CA ALA A 141 -6.81 -5.75 18.44
C ALA A 141 -6.01 -5.80 17.13
N THR A 142 -6.44 -6.65 16.20
CA THR A 142 -5.90 -6.69 14.83
C THR A 142 -6.32 -5.43 14.08
N PHE A 143 -5.66 -5.14 12.95
CA PHE A 143 -6.07 -4.02 12.10
C PHE A 143 -7.56 -4.10 11.72
N ALA A 144 -8.03 -5.28 11.32
CA ALA A 144 -9.42 -5.47 10.93
C ALA A 144 -10.43 -5.32 12.09
N GLU A 145 -10.03 -5.60 13.33
CA GLU A 145 -10.90 -5.37 14.50
C GLU A 145 -10.97 -3.89 14.90
N ALA A 146 -9.98 -3.08 14.49
CA ALA A 146 -9.86 -1.68 14.85
C ALA A 146 -10.37 -0.71 13.78
N THR A 147 -10.61 -1.16 12.56
CA THR A 147 -10.83 -0.29 11.39
C THR A 147 -12.08 -0.66 10.58
N ASP A 148 -12.54 0.28 9.78
CA ASP A 148 -13.72 0.14 8.91
C ASP A 148 -13.28 0.16 7.43
N PRO A 149 -13.39 -0.98 6.69
CA PRO A 149 -13.02 -1.04 5.28
C PRO A 149 -13.86 -0.14 4.36
N MET A 150 -15.06 0.28 4.80
CA MET A 150 -15.95 1.15 4.02
C MET A 150 -15.72 2.64 4.32
N GLY A 151 -14.94 2.97 5.34
CA GLY A 151 -14.80 4.34 5.82
C GLY A 151 -13.37 4.78 6.12
N PRO A 152 -13.21 5.85 6.93
CA PRO A 152 -11.89 6.33 7.34
C PRO A 152 -11.23 5.33 8.31
N TRP A 153 -10.51 4.35 7.76
CA TRP A 153 -9.85 3.31 8.55
C TRP A 153 -8.79 3.87 9.52
N PHE A 154 -8.20 5.03 9.22
CA PHE A 154 -7.14 5.66 10.00
C PHE A 154 -7.60 6.20 11.35
N ASP A 155 -8.89 6.57 11.50
CA ASP A 155 -9.47 7.03 12.77
C ASP A 155 -9.35 5.94 13.85
N GLY A 156 -9.62 4.71 13.42
CA GLY A 156 -9.48 3.51 14.23
C GLY A 156 -8.09 3.36 14.81
N VAL A 157 -7.05 3.74 14.04
CA VAL A 157 -5.63 3.63 14.38
C VAL A 157 -5.16 4.79 15.27
N GLU A 158 -5.50 6.03 14.91
CA GLU A 158 -5.07 7.21 15.64
C GLU A 158 -5.57 7.17 17.10
N TYR A 159 -6.83 6.76 17.28
CA TYR A 159 -7.47 6.67 18.59
C TYR A 159 -7.31 5.32 19.30
N LEU A 160 -6.43 4.42 18.80
CA LEU A 160 -6.13 3.17 19.50
C LEU A 160 -5.65 3.44 20.93
N LYS A 161 -6.38 2.89 21.90
CA LYS A 161 -6.02 2.94 23.33
C LYS A 161 -4.98 1.88 23.72
N GLN A 162 -4.65 0.96 22.80
CA GLN A 162 -3.66 -0.08 23.03
C GLN A 162 -2.26 0.53 23.24
N LYS A 163 -1.47 -0.07 24.15
CA LYS A 163 -0.10 0.38 24.46
C LYS A 163 0.95 -0.37 23.64
N GLN A 164 2.02 0.35 23.28
CA GLN A 164 3.28 -0.16 22.73
C GLN A 164 3.81 -1.34 23.57
N PRO A 165 4.33 -2.42 22.93
CA PRO A 165 5.04 -3.48 23.62
C PRO A 165 6.39 -3.01 24.19
N ALA A 166 7.03 -3.85 25.02
CA ALA A 166 8.40 -3.59 25.47
C ALA A 166 9.41 -3.51 24.31
N GLU A 167 10.44 -2.69 24.45
CA GLU A 167 11.45 -2.42 23.41
C GLU A 167 12.11 -3.67 22.84
N ILE A 168 12.41 -4.68 23.67
CA ILE A 168 13.00 -5.95 23.19
C ILE A 168 12.07 -6.67 22.21
N PHE A 169 10.76 -6.64 22.47
CA PHE A 169 9.78 -7.21 21.55
C PHE A 169 9.77 -6.42 20.24
N VAL A 170 9.73 -5.08 20.33
CA VAL A 170 9.76 -4.20 19.16
C VAL A 170 11.00 -4.47 18.31
N ALA A 171 12.19 -4.51 18.91
CA ALA A 171 13.44 -4.81 18.23
C ALA A 171 13.43 -6.20 17.56
N SER A 172 12.88 -7.22 18.24
CA SER A 172 12.76 -8.57 17.66
C SER A 172 11.84 -8.62 16.44
N VAL A 173 10.77 -7.82 16.44
CA VAL A 173 9.84 -7.70 15.31
C VAL A 173 10.50 -6.97 14.14
N LYS A 174 11.21 -5.87 14.41
CA LYS A 174 11.90 -5.09 13.36
C LYS A 174 13.03 -5.87 12.65
N ASN A 175 13.55 -6.92 13.28
CA ASN A 175 14.56 -7.80 12.69
C ASN A 175 14.00 -8.91 11.78
N LYS A 176 12.67 -9.03 11.67
CA LYS A 176 12.02 -9.97 10.73
C LYS A 176 12.36 -9.64 9.28
N THR A 177 12.22 -10.63 8.42
CA THR A 177 12.44 -10.51 6.96
C THR A 177 11.13 -10.22 6.24
N PHE A 178 11.12 -9.22 5.36
CA PHE A 178 9.91 -8.80 4.64
C PHE A 178 10.12 -8.86 3.12
N GLY A 179 9.26 -9.62 2.43
CA GLY A 179 9.24 -9.65 0.96
C GLY A 179 8.23 -8.65 0.42
N ILE A 180 8.60 -7.86 -0.58
CA ILE A 180 7.67 -6.99 -1.31
C ILE A 180 7.60 -7.51 -2.74
N LEU A 181 6.43 -8.01 -3.15
CA LEU A 181 6.24 -8.60 -4.47
C LEU A 181 5.72 -7.52 -5.42
N GLY A 182 6.59 -7.07 -6.33
CA GLY A 182 6.36 -5.99 -7.28
C GLY A 182 6.93 -4.63 -6.83
N ALA A 183 7.61 -3.95 -7.74
CA ALA A 183 8.11 -2.58 -7.64
C ALA A 183 7.17 -1.57 -8.31
N GLY A 184 5.86 -1.83 -8.26
CA GLY A 184 4.85 -0.80 -8.50
C GLY A 184 4.94 0.30 -7.44
N ILE A 185 4.29 1.44 -7.68
CA ILE A 185 4.37 2.58 -6.75
C ILE A 185 3.97 2.22 -5.31
N SER A 186 3.02 1.29 -5.12
CA SER A 186 2.65 0.77 -3.79
C SER A 186 3.77 -0.04 -3.13
N GLY A 187 4.47 -0.90 -3.88
CA GLY A 187 5.60 -1.67 -3.36
C GLY A 187 6.82 -0.80 -3.02
N LEU A 188 7.13 0.18 -3.89
CA LEU A 188 8.16 1.19 -3.64
C LEU A 188 7.85 1.99 -2.37
N HIS A 189 6.61 2.48 -2.27
CA HIS A 189 6.17 3.24 -1.12
C HIS A 189 6.19 2.41 0.17
N THR A 190 5.79 1.13 0.14
CA THR A 190 5.95 0.23 1.29
C THR A 190 7.39 0.13 1.76
N GLY A 191 8.38 0.01 0.86
CA GLY A 191 9.80 0.01 1.25
C GLY A 191 10.22 1.28 2.01
N LEU A 192 9.79 2.44 1.51
CA LEU A 192 10.01 3.74 2.17
C LEU A 192 9.35 3.81 3.55
N LEU A 193 8.10 3.35 3.68
CA LEU A 193 7.36 3.34 4.94
C LEU A 193 7.98 2.41 5.99
N LEU A 194 8.49 1.25 5.58
CA LEU A 194 9.20 0.33 6.48
C LEU A 194 10.49 0.97 7.01
N ASP A 195 11.26 1.60 6.12
CA ASP A 195 12.49 2.30 6.51
C ASP A 195 12.22 3.45 7.48
N SER A 196 11.15 4.22 7.27
CA SER A 196 10.83 5.37 8.12
C SER A 196 10.55 4.98 9.57
N VAL A 197 10.17 3.72 9.83
CA VAL A 197 9.92 3.19 11.19
C VAL A 197 11.01 2.22 11.67
N GLY A 198 12.16 2.16 10.99
CA GLY A 198 13.33 1.37 11.39
C GLY A 198 13.25 -0.11 11.05
N ILE A 199 12.41 -0.51 10.08
CA ILE A 199 12.38 -1.86 9.53
C ILE A 199 13.16 -1.85 8.21
N HIS A 200 14.39 -2.36 8.24
CA HIS A 200 15.30 -2.29 7.08
C HIS A 200 15.49 -3.62 6.34
N ASN A 201 15.11 -4.74 6.97
CA ASN A 201 15.31 -6.09 6.46
C ASN A 201 14.17 -6.50 5.51
N TRP A 202 14.01 -5.73 4.44
CA TRP A 202 13.04 -5.96 3.38
C TRP A 202 13.72 -6.09 2.01
N LYS A 203 13.05 -6.79 1.08
CA LYS A 203 13.53 -6.97 -0.29
C LYS A 203 12.36 -6.92 -1.28
N ILE A 204 12.53 -6.17 -2.36
CA ILE A 204 11.59 -6.12 -3.48
C ILE A 204 11.96 -7.19 -4.52
N LEU A 205 10.98 -7.98 -4.93
CA LEU A 205 11.08 -8.90 -6.07
C LEU A 205 10.25 -8.33 -7.23
N GLU A 206 10.90 -7.78 -8.24
CA GLU A 206 10.27 -7.13 -9.39
C GLU A 206 10.36 -8.02 -10.62
N SER A 207 9.22 -8.24 -11.28
CA SER A 207 9.15 -9.12 -12.43
C SER A 207 9.73 -8.52 -13.71
N SER A 208 9.70 -7.21 -13.89
CA SER A 208 10.27 -6.52 -15.04
C SER A 208 11.70 -6.03 -14.76
N ASP A 209 12.28 -5.31 -15.72
CA ASP A 209 13.57 -4.64 -15.65
C ASP A 209 13.47 -3.18 -15.18
N ARG A 210 12.28 -2.73 -14.77
CA ARG A 210 11.99 -1.35 -14.37
C ARG A 210 11.08 -1.26 -13.15
N VAL A 211 11.12 -0.11 -12.49
CA VAL A 211 10.20 0.24 -11.41
C VAL A 211 8.99 1.02 -11.92
N GLY A 212 7.97 1.14 -11.07
CA GLY A 212 6.80 2.00 -11.29
C GLY A 212 5.52 1.28 -11.68
N GLY A 213 5.57 -0.03 -11.96
CA GLY A 213 4.39 -0.82 -12.29
C GLY A 213 3.67 -0.24 -13.52
N ARG A 214 2.46 0.29 -13.34
CA ARG A 214 1.67 0.92 -14.43
C ARG A 214 2.02 2.39 -14.70
N ILE A 215 2.95 2.97 -13.95
CA ILE A 215 3.51 4.29 -14.25
C ILE A 215 4.55 4.17 -15.36
N ARG A 216 4.16 4.55 -16.59
CA ARG A 216 5.00 4.42 -17.78
C ARG A 216 4.94 5.67 -18.65
N THR A 217 6.06 6.38 -18.73
CA THR A 217 6.35 7.41 -19.74
C THR A 217 7.15 6.74 -20.86
N THR A 218 6.81 7.03 -22.12
CA THR A 218 7.63 6.65 -23.28
C THR A 218 8.39 7.86 -23.81
N TYR A 219 9.64 7.65 -24.20
CA TYR A 219 10.50 8.64 -24.84
C TYR A 219 10.80 8.15 -26.25
N LEU A 220 10.49 8.96 -27.27
CA LEU A 220 10.64 8.54 -28.67
C LEU A 220 11.98 8.97 -29.26
N ASN A 221 12.47 8.20 -30.22
CA ASN A 221 13.74 8.46 -30.91
C ASN A 221 14.96 8.52 -29.95
N GLY A 222 14.92 7.78 -28.84
CA GLY A 222 16.01 7.74 -27.86
C GLY A 222 16.19 9.05 -27.08
N SER A 223 15.19 9.94 -27.08
CA SER A 223 15.27 11.21 -26.37
C SER A 223 15.37 11.03 -24.85
N THR A 224 15.99 12.00 -24.20
CA THR A 224 16.06 12.15 -22.76
C THR A 224 14.84 12.91 -22.21
N PRO A 225 14.59 12.87 -20.88
CA PRO A 225 13.51 13.63 -20.25
C PRO A 225 13.53 15.13 -20.53
N ASP A 226 14.72 15.74 -20.56
CA ASP A 226 14.92 17.18 -20.75
C ASP A 226 14.67 17.66 -22.18
N GLU A 227 14.55 16.74 -23.15
CA GLU A 227 14.22 17.05 -24.53
C GLU A 227 12.70 17.08 -24.80
N HIS A 228 11.87 16.73 -23.79
CA HIS A 228 10.41 16.78 -23.83
C HIS A 228 9.74 16.06 -25.02
N GLN A 229 10.42 15.05 -25.60
CA GLN A 229 9.91 14.20 -26.68
C GLN A 229 9.32 12.90 -26.11
N HIS A 230 8.38 13.06 -25.16
CA HIS A 230 7.75 11.95 -24.45
C HIS A 230 6.24 12.08 -24.41
N HIS A 231 5.57 11.00 -24.03
CA HIS A 231 4.20 11.05 -23.53
C HIS A 231 3.92 9.89 -22.57
N GLU A 232 2.84 10.00 -21.83
CA GLU A 232 2.41 9.03 -20.83
C GLU A 232 1.59 7.89 -21.44
N LEU A 233 2.08 6.66 -21.25
CA LEU A 233 1.38 5.41 -21.53
C LEU A 233 0.63 4.88 -20.30
N GLY A 234 1.01 5.35 -19.11
CA GLY A 234 0.33 5.11 -17.83
C GLY A 234 -0.58 6.28 -17.40
N PRO A 235 -0.66 6.62 -16.10
CA PRO A 235 -1.36 7.81 -15.63
C PRO A 235 -0.71 9.07 -16.21
N MET A 236 -1.51 10.11 -16.46
CA MET A 236 -1.04 11.31 -17.20
C MET A 236 -0.89 12.56 -16.34
N ARG A 237 -1.60 12.62 -15.22
CA ARG A 237 -1.89 13.86 -14.48
C ARG A 237 -2.54 13.57 -13.14
N PHE A 238 -2.52 14.58 -12.27
CA PHE A 238 -3.10 14.58 -10.93
C PHE A 238 -4.02 15.80 -10.76
N PRO A 239 -5.26 15.63 -10.28
CA PRO A 239 -6.13 16.75 -10.00
C PRO A 239 -5.66 17.47 -8.73
N HIS A 240 -5.80 18.79 -8.69
CA HIS A 240 -5.23 19.62 -7.61
C HIS A 240 -6.31 20.37 -6.82
N SER A 241 -7.14 21.16 -7.50
CA SER A 241 -8.19 21.95 -6.87
C SER A 241 -9.37 22.16 -7.81
N ILE A 242 -10.54 22.37 -7.19
CA ILE A 242 -11.80 22.69 -7.86
C ILE A 242 -12.16 24.13 -7.50
N HIS A 243 -12.55 24.90 -8.51
CA HIS A 243 -13.14 26.22 -8.40
C HIS A 243 -14.62 26.11 -8.75
N ASP A 244 -15.46 26.32 -7.75
CA ASP A 244 -16.90 26.33 -7.89
C ASP A 244 -17.34 27.74 -8.33
N ALA A 245 -17.90 27.84 -9.53
CA ALA A 245 -18.34 29.11 -10.10
C ALA A 245 -19.62 29.66 -9.45
N GLU A 246 -20.45 28.81 -8.83
CA GLU A 246 -21.69 29.23 -8.17
C GLU A 246 -21.41 29.86 -6.81
N THR A 247 -20.54 29.22 -6.03
CA THR A 247 -20.15 29.72 -4.70
C THR A 247 -18.93 30.65 -4.73
N ASN A 248 -18.22 30.70 -5.86
CA ASN A 248 -16.95 31.40 -6.04
C ASN A 248 -15.85 30.93 -5.05
N GLU A 249 -15.96 29.70 -4.56
CA GLU A 249 -14.99 29.08 -3.66
C GLU A 249 -13.99 28.21 -4.43
N THR A 250 -12.74 28.16 -3.96
CA THR A 250 -11.74 27.19 -4.45
C THR A 250 -11.34 26.27 -3.31
N TYR A 251 -11.44 24.96 -3.52
CA TYR A 251 -11.08 23.96 -2.52
C TYR A 251 -10.17 22.88 -3.11
N PRO A 252 -9.21 22.37 -2.29
CA PRO A 252 -8.28 21.35 -2.74
C PRO A 252 -8.96 19.97 -2.81
N ILE A 253 -8.44 19.11 -3.68
CA ILE A 253 -8.71 17.67 -3.64
C ILE A 253 -7.68 17.05 -2.69
N ASN A 254 -8.11 16.78 -1.46
CA ASN A 254 -7.21 16.57 -0.31
C ASN A 254 -6.43 15.26 -0.38
N ASP A 255 -7.02 14.20 -0.90
CA ASP A 255 -6.40 12.89 -1.00
C ASP A 255 -5.18 12.87 -1.93
N GLN A 256 -5.23 13.66 -3.02
CA GLN A 256 -4.11 13.78 -3.97
C GLN A 256 -2.87 14.45 -3.36
N LYS A 257 -3.01 15.13 -2.20
CA LYS A 257 -1.87 15.75 -1.49
C LYS A 257 -0.78 14.74 -1.14
N MET A 258 -1.16 13.48 -0.94
CA MET A 258 -0.23 12.39 -0.65
C MET A 258 0.82 12.18 -1.75
N ILE A 259 0.48 12.46 -3.01
CA ILE A 259 1.39 12.32 -4.16
C ILE A 259 2.47 13.40 -4.11
N TYR A 260 2.09 14.64 -3.79
CA TYR A 260 3.04 15.75 -3.66
C TYR A 260 3.94 15.57 -2.43
N GLN A 261 3.37 15.15 -1.30
CA GLN A 261 4.14 14.80 -0.10
C GLN A 261 5.19 13.72 -0.38
N LEU A 262 4.83 12.68 -1.13
CA LEU A 262 5.78 11.62 -1.49
C LEU A 262 6.95 12.20 -2.28
N ALA A 263 6.68 13.05 -3.27
CA ALA A 263 7.73 13.69 -4.04
C ALA A 263 8.62 14.59 -3.19
N ASP A 264 8.05 15.34 -2.23
CA ASP A 264 8.83 16.18 -1.32
C ASP A 264 9.82 15.34 -0.50
N ILE A 265 9.36 14.23 0.08
CA ILE A 265 10.22 13.29 0.83
C ILE A 265 11.31 12.70 -0.06
N LEU A 266 10.97 12.27 -1.27
CA LEU A 266 11.97 11.73 -2.21
C LEU A 266 12.96 12.81 -2.66
N ASN A 267 12.53 14.04 -2.84
CA ASN A 267 13.39 15.17 -3.17
C ASN A 267 14.35 15.50 -2.03
N GLU A 268 13.92 15.41 -0.78
CA GLU A 268 14.78 15.54 0.40
C GLU A 268 15.84 14.44 0.45
N ILE A 269 15.45 13.18 0.22
CA ILE A 269 16.38 12.04 0.16
C ILE A 269 17.42 12.22 -0.94
N ASN A 270 16.99 12.72 -2.11
CA ASN A 270 17.84 12.84 -3.30
C ASN A 270 18.60 14.17 -3.38
N ALA A 271 18.33 15.15 -2.50
CA ALA A 271 18.92 16.49 -2.56
C ALA A 271 20.45 16.47 -2.61
N ASP A 272 21.08 15.64 -1.77
CA ASP A 272 22.53 15.47 -1.72
C ASP A 272 23.02 14.20 -2.43
N ALA A 273 22.14 13.21 -2.62
CA ALA A 273 22.50 11.90 -3.15
C ALA A 273 22.55 11.87 -4.69
N ASP A 274 21.50 12.39 -5.33
CA ASP A 274 21.42 12.51 -6.79
C ASP A 274 20.31 13.52 -7.18
N PRO A 275 20.66 14.80 -7.42
CA PRO A 275 19.70 15.82 -7.83
C PRO A 275 18.96 15.50 -9.14
N SER A 276 19.51 14.63 -9.99
CA SER A 276 18.86 14.28 -11.27
C SER A 276 17.59 13.44 -11.07
N LEU A 277 17.42 12.84 -9.89
CA LEU A 277 16.23 12.08 -9.50
C LEU A 277 15.11 12.94 -8.92
N GLN A 278 15.31 14.26 -8.77
CA GLN A 278 14.28 15.13 -8.21
C GLN A 278 13.03 15.18 -9.09
N VAL A 279 11.88 15.08 -8.44
CA VAL A 279 10.55 15.13 -9.04
C VAL A 279 10.06 16.57 -8.99
N LYS A 280 9.76 17.13 -10.16
CA LYS A 280 9.25 18.49 -10.29
C LYS A 280 7.87 18.46 -10.93
N PHE A 281 6.87 18.92 -10.18
CA PHE A 281 5.52 19.07 -10.73
C PHE A 281 5.42 20.33 -11.58
N ILE A 282 4.70 20.22 -12.69
CA ILE A 282 4.37 21.32 -13.59
C ILE A 282 2.85 21.34 -13.85
N PRO A 283 2.28 22.49 -14.27
CA PRO A 283 0.87 22.56 -14.64
C PRO A 283 0.52 21.56 -15.76
N TRP A 284 -0.66 20.98 -15.66
CA TRP A 284 -1.28 20.23 -16.75
C TRP A 284 -2.49 21.00 -17.27
N ILE A 285 -2.57 21.19 -18.59
CA ILE A 285 -3.72 21.79 -19.26
C ILE A 285 -4.70 20.65 -19.52
N GLN A 286 -5.80 20.61 -18.75
CA GLN A 286 -6.85 19.60 -18.92
C GLN A 286 -7.74 19.89 -20.12
N VAL A 287 -8.10 21.16 -20.30
CA VAL A 287 -9.09 21.64 -21.25
C VAL A 287 -8.42 22.67 -22.14
N SER A 288 -8.51 22.48 -23.46
CA SER A 288 -8.03 23.43 -24.45
C SER A 288 -9.18 23.88 -25.36
N ASP A 289 -9.16 25.14 -25.78
CA ASP A 289 -10.20 25.77 -26.60
C ASP A 289 -10.36 25.08 -27.97
N ASN A 290 -9.24 24.69 -28.57
CA ASN A 290 -9.19 24.17 -29.93
C ASN A 290 -8.89 22.66 -29.99
N ALA A 291 -8.78 21.98 -28.84
CA ALA A 291 -8.72 20.52 -28.84
C ALA A 291 -9.97 19.94 -29.52
N PRO A 292 -9.83 18.85 -30.29
CA PRO A 292 -10.93 18.30 -31.08
C PRO A 292 -12.08 17.84 -30.18
N VAL A 293 -13.29 18.02 -30.68
CA VAL A 293 -14.52 17.58 -30.03
C VAL A 293 -15.22 16.56 -30.93
N ALA A 294 -15.88 15.57 -30.32
CA ALA A 294 -16.64 14.57 -31.06
C ALA A 294 -17.84 15.23 -31.76
N THR A 295 -17.78 15.30 -33.09
CA THR A 295 -18.87 15.78 -33.93
C THR A 295 -18.73 15.22 -35.33
N THR A 296 -19.84 14.90 -35.98
CA THR A 296 -19.95 14.51 -37.40
C THR A 296 -19.77 15.68 -38.38
N LYS A 297 -19.69 16.91 -37.86
CA LYS A 297 -19.46 18.10 -38.67
C LYS A 297 -17.97 18.34 -38.83
N ARG A 298 -17.58 18.96 -39.94
CA ARG A 298 -16.19 19.34 -40.24
C ARG A 298 -16.15 20.83 -40.59
N ARG A 299 -14.98 21.45 -40.40
CA ARG A 299 -14.69 22.79 -40.91
C ARG A 299 -14.73 22.80 -42.44
N ALA A 300 -14.70 24.00 -43.03
CA ALA A 300 -14.70 24.15 -44.49
C ALA A 300 -13.47 23.51 -45.18
N ASP A 301 -12.35 23.42 -44.47
CA ASP A 301 -11.11 22.76 -44.92
C ASP A 301 -11.13 21.23 -44.69
N GLY A 302 -12.21 20.68 -44.13
CA GLY A 302 -12.39 19.27 -43.84
C GLY A 302 -11.90 18.82 -42.46
N THR A 303 -11.29 19.69 -41.66
CA THR A 303 -10.73 19.33 -40.33
C THR A 303 -11.79 19.33 -39.21
N VAL A 304 -11.44 18.79 -38.04
CA VAL A 304 -12.37 18.66 -36.89
C VAL A 304 -12.40 19.96 -36.07
N PRO A 305 -13.58 20.57 -35.83
CA PRO A 305 -13.70 21.81 -35.05
C PRO A 305 -13.34 21.62 -33.58
N GLY A 306 -12.89 22.70 -32.95
CA GLY A 306 -12.58 22.76 -31.53
C GLY A 306 -13.77 23.15 -30.65
N ARG A 307 -13.60 23.02 -29.33
CA ARG A 307 -14.64 23.37 -28.33
C ARG A 307 -15.14 24.81 -28.47
N LYS A 308 -14.23 25.78 -28.63
CA LYS A 308 -14.58 27.20 -28.73
C LYS A 308 -15.40 27.51 -29.97
N GLU A 309 -15.07 26.87 -31.09
CA GLU A 309 -15.81 27.03 -32.35
C GLU A 309 -17.22 26.46 -32.22
N ILE A 310 -17.38 25.26 -31.66
CA ILE A 310 -18.70 24.66 -31.45
C ILE A 310 -19.55 25.50 -30.49
N ALA A 311 -18.95 26.09 -29.45
CA ALA A 311 -19.66 26.98 -28.54
C ALA A 311 -20.12 28.28 -29.24
N ALA A 312 -19.36 28.79 -30.22
CA ALA A 312 -19.70 29.98 -30.99
C ALA A 312 -20.70 29.69 -32.13
N ASP A 313 -20.62 28.51 -32.74
CA ASP A 313 -21.52 28.03 -33.79
C ASP A 313 -22.05 26.62 -33.46
N PRO A 314 -23.22 26.53 -32.82
CA PRO A 314 -23.87 25.27 -32.50
C PRO A 314 -24.18 24.38 -33.71
N LEU A 315 -24.15 24.89 -34.96
CA LEU A 315 -24.33 24.07 -36.16
C LEU A 315 -23.16 23.10 -36.41
N LEU A 316 -22.01 23.36 -35.79
CA LEU A 316 -20.85 22.45 -35.79
C LEU A 316 -20.97 21.35 -34.72
N ALA A 317 -21.95 21.41 -33.81
CA ALA A 317 -22.22 20.34 -32.87
C ALA A 317 -22.96 19.18 -33.56
N THR A 318 -22.79 17.98 -33.02
CA THR A 318 -23.70 16.86 -33.32
C THR A 318 -24.81 16.85 -32.28
N THR A 319 -26.05 16.94 -32.74
CA THR A 319 -27.23 16.86 -31.87
C THR A 319 -27.54 15.39 -31.57
N THR A 320 -27.50 15.02 -30.29
CA THR A 320 -27.98 13.70 -29.85
C THR A 320 -29.49 13.63 -30.05
N THR A 321 -29.95 12.61 -30.78
CA THR A 321 -31.38 12.32 -30.99
C THR A 321 -31.74 11.02 -30.30
N TYR A 322 -32.76 11.06 -29.44
CA TYR A 322 -33.26 9.87 -28.75
C TYR A 322 -34.45 9.28 -29.48
N SER A 323 -34.60 7.95 -29.44
CA SER A 323 -35.79 7.26 -29.95
C SER A 323 -37.08 7.74 -29.27
N ASN A 324 -36.99 8.13 -28.00
CA ASN A 324 -38.06 8.75 -27.23
C ASN A 324 -37.48 9.84 -26.31
N GLU A 325 -37.57 11.11 -26.75
CA GLU A 325 -37.00 12.24 -26.02
C GLU A 325 -37.55 12.41 -24.60
N THR A 326 -38.84 12.17 -24.40
CA THR A 326 -39.47 12.33 -23.07
C THR A 326 -38.91 11.29 -22.11
N ALA A 327 -38.90 10.01 -22.52
CA ALA A 327 -38.38 8.93 -21.69
C ALA A 327 -36.87 9.07 -21.41
N ALA A 328 -36.09 9.56 -22.39
CA ALA A 328 -34.68 9.83 -22.20
C ALA A 328 -34.44 10.94 -21.17
N LYS A 329 -35.19 12.05 -21.24
CA LYS A 329 -35.12 13.13 -20.25
C LYS A 329 -35.50 12.66 -18.85
N GLU A 330 -36.56 11.86 -18.73
CA GLU A 330 -36.95 11.25 -17.45
C GLU A 330 -35.87 10.33 -16.89
N ALA A 331 -35.22 9.52 -17.74
CA ALA A 331 -34.13 8.64 -17.33
C ALA A 331 -32.87 9.40 -16.89
N ILE A 332 -32.46 10.42 -17.64
CA ILE A 332 -31.34 11.30 -17.27
C ILE A 332 -31.62 11.97 -15.92
N GLN A 333 -32.81 12.56 -15.76
CA GLN A 333 -33.21 13.20 -14.51
C GLN A 333 -33.23 12.19 -13.35
N ALA A 334 -33.66 10.96 -13.57
CA ALA A 334 -33.66 9.93 -12.54
C ALA A 334 -32.24 9.57 -12.07
N LEU A 335 -31.26 9.52 -12.99
CA LEU A 335 -29.85 9.33 -12.63
C LEU A 335 -29.30 10.54 -11.88
N ASP A 336 -29.58 11.75 -12.35
CA ASP A 336 -29.16 12.99 -11.70
C ASP A 336 -29.73 13.10 -10.28
N ASP A 337 -31.02 12.77 -10.10
CA ASP A 337 -31.70 12.75 -8.80
C ASP A 337 -31.11 11.68 -7.86
N PHE A 338 -30.76 10.50 -8.40
CA PHE A 338 -30.16 9.42 -7.61
C PHE A 338 -28.73 9.77 -7.15
N LYS A 339 -27.90 10.29 -8.06
CA LYS A 339 -26.51 10.68 -7.76
C LYS A 339 -26.46 11.93 -6.88
N ALA A 340 -27.40 12.85 -7.12
CA ALA A 340 -27.56 14.12 -6.43
C ALA A 340 -26.22 14.86 -6.25
N LEU A 341 -25.39 14.98 -7.29
CA LEU A 341 -24.05 15.57 -7.17
C LEU A 341 -24.10 17.11 -7.12
N THR A 342 -24.54 17.66 -5.99
CA THR A 342 -24.53 19.12 -5.75
C THR A 342 -23.11 19.66 -5.51
N PRO A 343 -22.88 20.98 -5.62
CA PRO A 343 -21.56 21.56 -5.31
C PRO A 343 -21.07 21.24 -3.89
N GLU A 344 -21.96 21.18 -2.90
CA GLU A 344 -21.61 20.78 -1.52
C GLU A 344 -21.16 19.31 -1.45
N ARG A 345 -21.80 18.43 -2.22
CA ARG A 345 -21.40 17.02 -2.30
C ARG A 345 -20.09 16.85 -3.05
N ALA A 346 -19.87 17.57 -4.15
CA ALA A 346 -18.59 17.59 -4.83
C ALA A 346 -17.45 18.06 -3.90
N LYS A 347 -17.69 19.12 -3.11
CA LYS A 347 -16.76 19.60 -2.08
C LYS A 347 -16.53 18.55 -0.98
N PHE A 348 -17.56 17.85 -0.55
CA PHE A 348 -17.43 16.78 0.45
C PHE A 348 -16.54 15.63 -0.05
N TYR A 349 -16.75 15.17 -1.29
CA TYR A 349 -15.90 14.17 -1.93
C TYR A 349 -14.45 14.64 -2.05
N ALA A 350 -14.23 15.86 -2.56
CA ALA A 350 -12.90 16.42 -2.75
C ALA A 350 -12.13 16.60 -1.43
N THR A 351 -12.83 16.97 -0.35
CA THR A 351 -12.19 17.25 0.94
C THR A 351 -12.07 16.03 1.85
N ASN A 352 -12.95 15.01 1.70
CA ASN A 352 -12.92 13.78 2.48
C ASN A 352 -13.54 12.57 1.73
N VAL A 353 -12.81 12.03 0.77
CA VAL A 353 -13.25 10.88 -0.04
C VAL A 353 -13.57 9.62 0.78
N PHE A 354 -12.96 9.45 1.96
CA PHE A 354 -13.20 8.30 2.84
C PHE A 354 -14.57 8.34 3.50
N LYS A 355 -14.97 9.50 4.04
CA LYS A 355 -16.32 9.69 4.58
C LYS A 355 -17.36 9.67 3.46
N ALA A 356 -17.03 10.22 2.30
CA ALA A 356 -17.89 10.14 1.12
C ALA A 356 -18.13 8.69 0.65
N HIS A 357 -17.10 7.85 0.64
CA HIS A 357 -17.24 6.44 0.28
C HIS A 357 -18.15 5.70 1.26
N LYS A 358 -17.98 5.93 2.56
CA LYS A 358 -18.85 5.36 3.58
C LYS A 358 -20.30 5.76 3.39
N GLU A 359 -20.56 7.06 3.20
CA GLU A 359 -21.91 7.57 2.97
C GLU A 359 -22.50 6.95 1.70
N ALA A 360 -21.75 6.89 0.60
CA ALA A 360 -22.20 6.30 -0.65
C ALA A 360 -22.61 4.82 -0.51
N VAL A 361 -21.86 4.05 0.28
CA VAL A 361 -22.25 2.66 0.62
C VAL A 361 -23.55 2.65 1.45
N GLU A 362 -23.67 3.51 2.46
CA GLU A 362 -24.84 3.57 3.35
C GLU A 362 -26.11 4.07 2.64
N THR A 363 -25.97 4.91 1.61
CA THR A 363 -27.08 5.44 0.81
C THR A 363 -27.38 4.61 -0.45
N GLY A 364 -26.74 3.45 -0.63
CA GLY A 364 -27.06 2.51 -1.71
C GLY A 364 -26.46 2.85 -3.08
N MET A 365 -25.46 3.74 -3.17
CA MET A 365 -24.80 4.05 -4.46
C MET A 365 -24.04 2.86 -5.06
N PHE A 366 -23.82 1.81 -4.27
CA PHE A 366 -23.19 0.56 -4.68
C PHE A 366 -24.20 -0.56 -5.01
N ASP A 367 -25.49 -0.31 -4.85
CA ASP A 367 -26.53 -1.34 -5.04
C ASP A 367 -26.83 -1.60 -6.53
N PHE A 368 -26.58 -0.60 -7.38
CA PHE A 368 -26.89 -0.64 -8.81
C PHE A 368 -25.82 0.06 -9.64
N SER A 369 -25.60 -0.45 -10.85
CA SER A 369 -25.11 0.37 -11.96
C SER A 369 -26.21 1.29 -12.48
N GLU A 370 -25.86 2.32 -13.26
CA GLU A 370 -26.86 3.20 -13.90
C GLU A 370 -27.87 2.41 -14.75
N VAL A 371 -27.36 1.44 -15.52
CA VAL A 371 -28.17 0.54 -16.38
C VAL A 371 -29.16 -0.25 -15.53
N GLU A 372 -28.70 -0.87 -14.44
CA GLU A 372 -29.56 -1.65 -13.55
C GLU A 372 -30.60 -0.78 -12.85
N TYR A 373 -30.22 0.42 -12.42
CA TYR A 373 -31.13 1.37 -11.80
C TYR A 373 -32.25 1.77 -12.76
N LEU A 374 -31.91 2.19 -13.99
CA LEU A 374 -32.91 2.56 -14.99
C LEU A 374 -33.83 1.40 -15.36
N ARG A 375 -33.28 0.20 -15.54
CA ARG A 375 -34.06 -0.98 -15.96
C ARG A 375 -34.93 -1.55 -14.86
N TYR A 376 -34.38 -1.69 -13.66
CA TYR A 376 -35.03 -2.46 -12.60
C TYR A 376 -35.74 -1.58 -11.57
N VAL A 377 -35.30 -0.34 -11.36
CA VAL A 377 -35.96 0.61 -10.46
C VAL A 377 -36.90 1.52 -11.26
N MET A 378 -36.37 2.25 -12.24
CA MET A 378 -37.15 3.24 -13.01
C MET A 378 -38.05 2.62 -14.09
N LYS A 379 -37.80 1.37 -14.46
CA LYS A 379 -38.52 0.64 -15.52
C LYS A 379 -38.44 1.33 -16.90
N THR A 380 -37.40 2.11 -17.14
CA THR A 380 -37.09 2.75 -18.43
C THR A 380 -36.92 1.68 -19.51
N ASP A 381 -37.43 1.90 -20.73
CA ASP A 381 -37.31 0.98 -21.87
C ASP A 381 -35.84 0.61 -22.22
N LEU A 382 -35.61 -0.59 -22.78
CA LEU A 382 -34.25 -1.10 -23.07
C LEU A 382 -33.48 -0.17 -24.00
N ASN A 383 -34.11 0.29 -25.09
CA ASN A 383 -33.44 1.12 -26.07
C ASN A 383 -33.12 2.49 -25.47
N VAL A 384 -34.09 3.08 -24.75
CA VAL A 384 -33.89 4.36 -24.07
C VAL A 384 -32.81 4.27 -23.00
N THR A 385 -32.74 3.17 -22.24
CA THR A 385 -31.65 2.95 -21.28
C THR A 385 -30.30 2.97 -21.97
N ASP A 386 -30.11 2.19 -23.05
CA ASP A 386 -28.81 2.12 -23.75
C ASP A 386 -28.43 3.44 -24.44
N GLU A 387 -29.42 4.20 -24.92
CA GLU A 387 -29.21 5.55 -25.47
C GLU A 387 -28.76 6.56 -24.39
N VAL A 388 -29.22 6.42 -23.15
CA VAL A 388 -28.89 7.33 -22.03
C VAL A 388 -27.59 6.94 -21.33
N THR A 389 -27.39 5.64 -21.09
CA THR A 389 -26.19 5.09 -20.44
C THR A 389 -25.80 3.78 -21.13
N PRO A 390 -24.55 3.66 -21.64
CA PRO A 390 -24.15 2.48 -22.39
C PRO A 390 -24.31 1.19 -21.58
N SER A 391 -25.01 0.21 -22.15
CA SER A 391 -25.37 -1.04 -21.45
C SER A 391 -24.20 -1.91 -20.95
N HIS A 392 -22.97 -1.62 -21.38
CA HIS A 392 -21.77 -2.30 -20.91
C HIS A 392 -21.15 -1.68 -19.65
N ILE A 393 -21.63 -0.51 -19.21
CA ILE A 393 -21.20 0.16 -17.98
C ILE A 393 -21.97 -0.45 -16.80
N VAL A 394 -21.27 -1.29 -16.03
CA VAL A 394 -21.86 -2.11 -14.94
C VAL A 394 -21.18 -1.91 -13.57
N TRP A 395 -20.38 -0.85 -13.44
CA TRP A 395 -19.80 -0.44 -12.16
C TRP A 395 -20.81 0.39 -11.33
N PRO A 396 -20.61 0.46 -9.99
CA PRO A 396 -21.48 1.25 -9.12
C PRO A 396 -21.47 2.75 -9.43
N MET A 397 -22.52 3.47 -9.02
CA MET A 397 -22.64 4.93 -9.17
C MET A 397 -21.80 5.69 -8.11
N TRP A 398 -20.53 5.33 -8.00
CA TRP A 398 -19.57 5.93 -7.08
C TRP A 398 -18.83 7.09 -7.75
N GLU A 399 -19.25 8.32 -7.44
CA GLU A 399 -18.96 9.53 -8.24
C GLU A 399 -17.60 10.22 -7.98
N PHE A 400 -16.64 9.53 -7.35
CA PHE A 400 -15.34 10.16 -7.02
C PHE A 400 -14.55 10.59 -8.27
N GLU A 401 -14.62 9.83 -9.37
CA GLU A 401 -13.95 10.22 -10.61
C GLU A 401 -14.60 11.46 -11.22
N THR A 402 -15.93 11.54 -11.23
CA THR A 402 -16.66 12.73 -11.68
C THR A 402 -16.15 13.97 -10.93
N VAL A 403 -16.01 13.87 -9.61
CA VAL A 403 -15.48 14.97 -8.78
C VAL A 403 -14.03 15.31 -9.11
N TYR A 404 -13.15 14.32 -9.31
CA TYR A 404 -11.78 14.59 -9.75
C TYR A 404 -11.74 15.33 -11.10
N PHE A 405 -12.65 15.00 -12.02
CA PHE A 405 -12.74 15.65 -13.32
C PHE A 405 -13.36 17.06 -13.29
N LEU A 406 -13.95 17.49 -12.17
CA LEU A 406 -14.33 18.88 -11.93
C LEU A 406 -13.12 19.79 -11.63
N ALA A 407 -11.93 19.24 -11.41
CA ALA A 407 -10.75 20.04 -11.10
C ALA A 407 -10.42 21.05 -12.20
N ASN A 408 -10.18 22.30 -11.80
CA ASN A 408 -9.74 23.37 -12.69
C ASN A 408 -8.22 23.41 -12.78
N GLU A 409 -7.55 23.03 -11.68
CA GLU A 409 -6.10 22.91 -11.65
C GLU A 409 -5.66 21.44 -11.66
N TRP A 410 -4.72 21.15 -12.54
CA TRP A 410 -4.09 19.84 -12.66
C TRP A 410 -2.57 19.99 -12.65
N ARG A 411 -1.88 18.91 -12.30
CA ARG A 411 -0.42 18.81 -12.33
C ARG A 411 0.02 17.55 -13.06
N THR A 412 1.20 17.60 -13.65
CA THR A 412 1.97 16.44 -14.14
C THR A 412 3.42 16.59 -13.71
N VAL A 413 4.31 15.68 -14.11
CA VAL A 413 5.73 15.71 -13.76
C VAL A 413 6.56 16.16 -14.96
N ASP A 414 7.46 17.12 -14.75
CA ASP A 414 8.39 17.60 -15.77
C ASP A 414 9.31 16.47 -16.21
N GLY A 415 9.42 16.22 -17.51
CA GLY A 415 10.16 15.08 -18.05
C GLY A 415 9.44 13.73 -17.91
N GLY A 416 8.21 13.68 -17.41
CA GLY A 416 7.36 12.48 -17.38
C GLY A 416 7.19 11.84 -16.00
N ILE A 417 6.01 11.25 -15.77
CA ILE A 417 5.60 10.69 -14.47
C ILE A 417 6.46 9.48 -14.07
N SER A 418 7.12 8.79 -15.01
CA SER A 418 8.11 7.75 -14.67
C SER A 418 9.29 8.27 -13.83
N ARG A 419 9.51 9.58 -13.72
CA ARG A 419 10.47 10.16 -12.76
C ARG A 419 10.05 9.97 -11.30
N LEU A 420 8.76 9.90 -11.00
CA LEU A 420 8.26 9.67 -9.64
C LEU A 420 8.72 8.31 -9.06
N PRO A 421 8.48 7.16 -9.73
CA PRO A 421 9.03 5.89 -9.25
C PRO A 421 10.56 5.81 -9.39
N ALA A 422 11.18 6.47 -10.37
CA ALA A 422 12.65 6.50 -10.48
C ALA A 422 13.31 7.16 -9.27
N ALA A 423 12.67 8.16 -8.67
CA ALA A 423 13.18 8.85 -7.48
C ALA A 423 13.36 7.95 -6.24
N PHE A 424 12.84 6.73 -6.26
CA PHE A 424 13.09 5.72 -5.22
C PHE A 424 14.44 5.02 -5.33
N GLU A 425 15.23 5.25 -6.39
CA GLU A 425 16.48 4.51 -6.64
C GLU A 425 17.39 4.46 -5.41
N ASN A 426 17.64 5.59 -4.75
CA ASN A 426 18.48 5.65 -3.55
C ASN A 426 17.86 4.97 -2.31
N VAL A 427 16.55 4.73 -2.30
CA VAL A 427 15.87 3.96 -1.25
C VAL A 427 16.04 2.45 -1.47
N ILE A 428 15.97 2.00 -2.73
CA ILE A 428 15.79 0.58 -3.06
C ILE A 428 16.99 -0.11 -3.68
N LYS A 429 18.02 0.61 -4.18
CA LYS A 429 19.07 0.05 -5.04
C LYS A 429 19.76 -1.22 -4.50
N ASP A 430 19.93 -1.31 -3.19
CA ASP A 430 20.58 -2.45 -2.53
C ASP A 430 19.59 -3.56 -2.09
N ARG A 431 18.29 -3.37 -2.35
CA ARG A 431 17.18 -4.17 -1.83
C ARG A 431 16.14 -4.57 -2.88
N ILE A 432 16.43 -4.42 -4.16
CA ILE A 432 15.56 -4.85 -5.27
C ILE A 432 16.22 -5.95 -6.10
N SER A 433 15.43 -6.91 -6.56
CA SER A 433 15.82 -7.88 -7.59
C SER A 433 14.87 -7.76 -8.77
N TYR A 434 15.39 -7.24 -9.88
CA TYR A 434 14.68 -7.17 -11.17
C TYR A 434 14.61 -8.54 -11.84
N ASN A 435 13.81 -8.65 -12.91
CA ASN A 435 13.64 -9.87 -13.69
C ASN A 435 13.29 -11.10 -12.85
N THR A 436 12.55 -10.90 -11.76
CA THR A 436 12.23 -11.91 -10.74
C THR A 436 10.74 -12.25 -10.81
N LYS A 437 10.37 -13.16 -11.71
CA LYS A 437 8.97 -13.54 -11.94
C LYS A 437 8.51 -14.60 -10.93
N VAL A 438 7.88 -14.13 -9.86
CA VAL A 438 7.27 -14.97 -8.82
C VAL A 438 6.08 -15.73 -9.39
N PHE A 439 5.90 -16.98 -8.95
CA PHE A 439 4.76 -17.82 -9.36
C PHE A 439 4.24 -18.75 -8.24
N SER A 440 4.88 -18.78 -7.08
CA SER A 440 4.45 -19.61 -5.96
C SER A 440 4.80 -18.96 -4.62
N VAL A 441 3.83 -18.96 -3.71
CA VAL A 441 3.95 -18.53 -2.33
C VAL A 441 3.40 -19.64 -1.45
N LYS A 442 4.24 -20.21 -0.58
CA LYS A 442 3.85 -21.26 0.36
C LYS A 442 4.05 -20.82 1.79
N TYR A 443 2.99 -20.89 2.58
CA TYR A 443 3.10 -20.70 4.02
C TYR A 443 3.59 -21.97 4.70
N ASN A 444 4.56 -21.83 5.60
CA ASN A 444 5.10 -22.91 6.42
C ASN A 444 4.66 -22.70 7.88
N GLU A 445 3.79 -23.57 8.37
CA GLU A 445 3.22 -23.51 9.73
C GLU A 445 4.28 -23.59 10.84
N ASP A 446 5.28 -24.46 10.68
CA ASP A 446 6.29 -24.72 11.72
C ASP A 446 7.17 -23.49 11.99
N SER A 447 7.60 -22.83 10.91
CA SER A 447 8.46 -21.64 10.96
C SER A 447 7.69 -20.32 10.98
N LYS A 448 6.38 -20.36 10.70
CA LYS A 448 5.52 -19.18 10.50
C LYS A 448 6.10 -18.20 9.48
N SER A 449 6.59 -18.75 8.38
CA SER A 449 7.25 -18.00 7.30
C SER A 449 6.72 -18.42 5.93
N LEU A 450 7.05 -17.64 4.92
CA LEU A 450 6.61 -17.78 3.54
C LEU A 450 7.80 -18.13 2.64
N ASN A 451 7.68 -19.20 1.89
CA ASN A 451 8.59 -19.54 0.80
C ASN A 451 8.05 -18.95 -0.50
N VAL A 452 8.75 -17.97 -1.06
CA VAL A 452 8.43 -17.31 -2.31
C VAL A 452 9.33 -17.87 -3.40
N THR A 453 8.74 -18.47 -4.42
CA THR A 453 9.47 -19.13 -5.51
C THR A 453 9.28 -18.40 -6.83
N TRP A 454 10.38 -18.21 -7.55
CA TRP A 454 10.43 -17.41 -8.77
C TRP A 454 11.34 -18.00 -9.85
N ARG A 455 11.19 -17.48 -11.07
CA ARG A 455 12.09 -17.71 -12.22
C ARG A 455 12.52 -16.38 -12.84
N PRO A 456 13.68 -16.33 -13.52
CA PRO A 456 14.04 -15.16 -14.30
C PRO A 456 12.99 -14.84 -15.37
N THR A 457 12.67 -13.56 -15.56
CA THR A 457 11.85 -13.09 -16.69
C THR A 457 12.54 -13.40 -18.01
N GLY A 458 11.76 -13.81 -19.02
CA GLY A 458 12.29 -14.36 -20.27
C GLY A 458 12.96 -15.75 -20.13
N GLY A 459 13.05 -16.30 -18.92
CA GLY A 459 13.57 -17.64 -18.68
C GLY A 459 12.65 -18.74 -19.21
N ASN A 460 13.21 -19.93 -19.43
CA ASN A 460 12.46 -21.09 -19.90
C ASN A 460 11.34 -21.46 -18.87
N PRO A 461 10.04 -21.37 -19.23
CA PRO A 461 8.94 -21.64 -18.30
C PRO A 461 8.82 -23.12 -17.92
N TRP A 462 9.38 -24.03 -18.74
CA TRP A 462 9.46 -25.47 -18.46
C TRP A 462 10.67 -25.84 -17.61
N SER A 463 11.55 -24.88 -17.28
CA SER A 463 12.68 -25.11 -16.41
C SER A 463 12.21 -25.52 -15.01
N LYS A 464 12.80 -26.61 -14.51
CA LYS A 464 12.70 -27.03 -13.10
C LYS A 464 13.66 -26.26 -12.20
N ASN A 465 14.60 -25.51 -12.75
CA ASN A 465 15.48 -24.66 -11.97
C ASN A 465 14.69 -23.41 -11.55
N THR A 466 14.40 -23.31 -10.27
CA THR A 466 13.63 -22.23 -9.65
C THR A 466 14.38 -21.77 -8.40
N THR A 467 14.27 -20.50 -8.06
CA THR A 467 14.85 -19.96 -6.83
C THR A 467 13.75 -19.74 -5.81
N THR A 468 14.00 -20.16 -4.57
CA THR A 468 13.09 -19.95 -3.44
C THR A 468 13.78 -19.09 -2.40
N GLU A 469 13.11 -18.02 -1.99
CA GLU A 469 13.52 -17.14 -0.90
C GLU A 469 12.49 -17.20 0.22
N ARG A 470 12.95 -17.05 1.47
CA ARG A 470 12.10 -17.16 2.66
C ARG A 470 11.92 -15.79 3.30
N PHE A 471 10.68 -15.44 3.63
CA PHE A 471 10.32 -14.22 4.33
C PHE A 471 9.41 -14.50 5.52
N ASP A 472 9.47 -13.71 6.60
CA ASP A 472 8.52 -13.80 7.70
C ASP A 472 7.13 -13.28 7.28
N TYR A 473 7.12 -12.20 6.50
CA TYR A 473 5.92 -11.52 5.99
C TYR A 473 6.12 -11.13 4.52
N ILE A 474 5.03 -11.04 3.77
CA ILE A 474 5.05 -10.46 2.43
C ILE A 474 3.99 -9.37 2.25
N PHE A 475 4.37 -8.35 1.50
CA PHE A 475 3.45 -7.42 0.86
C PHE A 475 3.30 -7.82 -0.60
N ASN A 476 2.07 -8.08 -1.03
CA ASN A 476 1.80 -8.45 -2.41
C ASN A 476 1.17 -7.28 -3.15
N SER A 477 1.93 -6.67 -4.06
CA SER A 477 1.45 -5.59 -4.94
C SER A 477 1.07 -6.07 -6.34
N VAL A 478 1.23 -7.36 -6.62
CA VAL A 478 0.93 -7.95 -7.93
C VAL A 478 -0.58 -7.90 -8.18
N PRO A 479 -1.03 -7.45 -9.36
CA PRO A 479 -2.44 -7.44 -9.72
C PRO A 479 -3.11 -8.83 -9.66
N PHE A 480 -4.32 -8.90 -9.10
CA PHE A 480 -5.04 -10.18 -8.88
C PHE A 480 -5.25 -11.04 -10.12
N ASN A 481 -5.43 -10.43 -11.29
CA ASN A 481 -5.49 -11.12 -12.59
C ASN A 481 -4.27 -12.01 -12.88
N LEU A 482 -3.09 -11.70 -12.32
CA LEU A 482 -1.88 -12.53 -12.44
C LEU A 482 -1.75 -13.58 -11.33
N LEU A 483 -2.26 -13.30 -10.13
CA LEU A 483 -2.23 -14.26 -9.01
C LEU A 483 -3.05 -15.52 -9.27
N LYS A 484 -4.01 -15.49 -10.20
CA LYS A 484 -4.89 -16.63 -10.54
C LYS A 484 -4.12 -17.89 -10.94
N TYR A 485 -2.90 -17.74 -11.44
CA TYR A 485 -2.05 -18.85 -11.88
C TYR A 485 -0.96 -19.22 -10.88
N TRP A 486 -0.89 -18.53 -9.74
CA TRP A 486 0.10 -18.83 -8.72
C TRP A 486 -0.35 -20.00 -7.85
N GLU A 487 0.64 -20.72 -7.34
CA GLU A 487 0.41 -21.58 -6.19
C GLU A 487 0.39 -20.71 -4.93
N LEU A 488 -0.77 -20.58 -4.29
CA LEU A 488 -0.98 -19.71 -3.15
C LEU A 488 -1.35 -20.51 -1.89
N PRO A 489 -1.17 -19.95 -0.69
CA PRO A 489 -1.73 -20.52 0.54
C PRO A 489 -3.26 -20.66 0.42
N PRO A 490 -3.89 -21.53 1.23
CA PRO A 490 -5.33 -21.77 1.18
C PRO A 490 -6.11 -20.61 1.83
N HIS A 491 -6.11 -19.45 1.17
CA HIS A 491 -6.82 -18.23 1.57
C HIS A 491 -8.31 -18.47 1.81
N SER A 492 -8.91 -17.58 2.60
CA SER A 492 -10.34 -17.61 2.88
C SER A 492 -11.16 -17.62 1.59
N SER A 493 -12.37 -18.14 1.68
CA SER A 493 -13.27 -18.20 0.51
C SER A 493 -13.51 -16.82 -0.10
N LEU A 494 -13.58 -15.77 0.72
CA LEU A 494 -13.78 -14.40 0.23
C LEU A 494 -12.54 -13.89 -0.51
N MET A 495 -11.35 -14.05 0.07
CA MET A 495 -10.11 -13.60 -0.55
C MET A 495 -9.81 -14.36 -1.85
N ARG A 496 -10.03 -15.68 -1.89
CA ARG A 496 -9.88 -16.48 -3.13
C ARG A 496 -10.82 -15.99 -4.23
N ARG A 497 -12.09 -15.71 -3.90
CA ARG A 497 -13.03 -15.14 -4.89
C ARG A 497 -12.61 -13.75 -5.35
N ALA A 498 -12.06 -12.91 -4.48
CA ALA A 498 -11.54 -11.60 -4.89
C ALA A 498 -10.39 -11.77 -5.91
N ILE A 499 -9.41 -12.62 -5.61
CA ILE A 499 -8.31 -12.94 -6.54
C ILE A 499 -8.83 -13.46 -7.88
N GLU A 500 -9.79 -14.38 -7.85
CA GLU A 500 -10.34 -15.02 -9.05
C GLU A 500 -11.23 -14.10 -9.89
N ARG A 501 -11.98 -13.19 -9.26
CA ARG A 501 -13.15 -12.56 -9.89
C ARG A 501 -13.11 -11.04 -9.98
N THR A 502 -12.23 -10.35 -9.26
CA THR A 502 -12.07 -8.90 -9.42
C THR A 502 -11.81 -8.57 -10.89
N VAL A 503 -12.62 -7.67 -11.43
CA VAL A 503 -12.55 -7.26 -12.84
C VAL A 503 -11.45 -6.23 -13.03
N PHE A 504 -10.66 -6.42 -14.08
CA PHE A 504 -9.68 -5.47 -14.59
C PHE A 504 -10.03 -5.20 -16.05
N LEU A 505 -9.93 -3.95 -16.48
CA LEU A 505 -10.14 -3.56 -17.88
C LEU A 505 -8.81 -3.30 -18.58
N GLY A 506 -8.83 -3.47 -19.90
CA GLY A 506 -7.70 -3.19 -20.78
C GLY A 506 -7.62 -1.71 -21.16
N ALA A 507 -6.47 -1.31 -21.68
CA ALA A 507 -6.35 0.00 -22.29
C ALA A 507 -5.17 0.01 -23.26
N VAL A 508 -5.38 0.66 -24.39
CA VAL A 508 -4.33 0.93 -25.37
C VAL A 508 -4.03 2.42 -25.45
N LYS A 509 -2.75 2.75 -25.50
CA LYS A 509 -2.27 4.11 -25.75
C LYS A 509 -1.26 4.13 -26.88
N VAL A 510 -1.35 5.15 -27.71
CA VAL A 510 -0.42 5.38 -28.83
C VAL A 510 0.13 6.79 -28.76
N ALA A 511 1.45 6.88 -28.67
CA ALA A 511 2.20 8.13 -28.77
C ALA A 511 2.88 8.19 -30.14
N MET A 512 2.75 9.30 -30.85
CA MET A 512 3.40 9.53 -32.15
C MET A 512 4.26 10.77 -32.12
N GLN A 513 5.43 10.69 -32.75
CA GLN A 513 6.36 11.81 -32.86
C GLN A 513 6.20 12.53 -34.19
N TYR A 514 6.16 13.85 -34.10
CA TYR A 514 6.12 14.77 -35.23
C TYR A 514 7.39 15.63 -35.27
N LYS A 515 7.80 16.05 -36.47
CA LYS A 515 9.01 16.87 -36.73
C LYS A 515 8.94 18.23 -36.03
N THR A 516 7.72 18.76 -35.89
CA THR A 516 7.43 20.01 -35.21
C THR A 516 6.14 19.85 -34.40
N ARG A 517 5.94 20.77 -33.45
CA ARG A 517 4.69 20.90 -32.68
C ARG A 517 3.62 21.64 -33.50
N PHE A 518 3.37 21.16 -34.72
CA PHE A 518 2.56 21.87 -35.73
C PHE A 518 1.16 22.23 -35.22
N TRP A 519 0.58 21.44 -34.31
CA TRP A 519 -0.72 21.68 -33.69
C TRP A 519 -0.78 23.00 -32.92
N GLU A 520 0.35 23.52 -32.43
CA GLU A 520 0.43 24.82 -31.73
C GLU A 520 0.45 26.02 -32.69
N HIS A 521 0.60 25.76 -34.00
CA HIS A 521 0.80 26.78 -35.04
C HIS A 521 -0.24 26.71 -36.17
N LEU A 522 -1.29 25.91 -36.00
CA LEU A 522 -2.45 25.91 -36.89
C LEU A 522 -3.21 27.24 -36.80
N GLU A 523 -4.10 27.50 -37.76
CA GLU A 523 -5.04 28.64 -37.70
C GLU A 523 -5.86 28.63 -36.40
N HIS A 524 -6.23 27.42 -35.96
CA HIS A 524 -6.84 27.14 -34.66
C HIS A 524 -5.81 26.43 -33.76
N PRO A 525 -4.91 27.16 -33.10
CA PRO A 525 -3.79 26.55 -32.37
C PRO A 525 -4.28 25.78 -31.15
N ILE A 526 -3.77 24.57 -30.97
CA ILE A 526 -4.10 23.68 -29.85
C ILE A 526 -2.96 23.73 -28.84
N ILE A 527 -3.23 24.28 -27.66
CA ILE A 527 -2.23 24.41 -26.59
C ILE A 527 -2.64 23.48 -25.44
N GLY A 528 -1.92 22.37 -25.29
CA GLY A 528 -2.24 21.31 -24.33
C GLY A 528 -3.67 20.75 -24.44
N GLY A 529 -4.15 20.11 -23.37
CA GLY A 529 -5.52 19.59 -23.31
C GLY A 529 -5.70 18.21 -23.90
N CYS A 530 -6.84 17.61 -23.60
CA CYS A 530 -7.31 16.40 -24.28
C CYS A 530 -8.63 16.68 -25.02
N GLY A 531 -8.73 16.11 -26.21
CA GLY A 531 -9.93 16.10 -27.05
C GLY A 531 -10.45 14.68 -27.29
N ARG A 532 -11.60 14.61 -27.94
CA ARG A 532 -12.22 13.37 -28.45
C ARG A 532 -12.69 13.62 -29.87
N THR A 533 -12.89 12.57 -30.63
CA THR A 533 -13.45 12.64 -31.99
C THR A 533 -14.59 11.66 -32.14
N ASP A 534 -15.36 11.81 -33.21
CA ASP A 534 -16.36 10.84 -33.66
C ASP A 534 -15.72 9.72 -34.51
N ILE A 535 -14.42 9.78 -34.77
CA ILE A 535 -13.68 8.76 -35.51
C ILE A 535 -13.56 7.52 -34.62
N TYR A 536 -14.24 6.45 -35.04
CA TYR A 536 -14.35 5.22 -34.27
C TYR A 536 -12.98 4.60 -33.97
N GLY A 537 -12.80 4.13 -32.74
CA GLY A 537 -11.58 3.43 -32.28
C GLY A 537 -10.39 4.32 -31.91
N ILE A 538 -10.46 5.64 -32.10
CA ILE A 538 -9.34 6.54 -31.76
C ILE A 538 -9.34 6.92 -30.26
N GLY A 539 -10.52 7.03 -29.66
CA GLY A 539 -10.68 7.41 -28.25
C GLY A 539 -10.26 8.86 -27.97
N GLN A 540 -9.45 9.07 -26.93
CA GLN A 540 -8.95 10.39 -26.55
C GLN A 540 -7.62 10.74 -27.23
N ILE A 541 -7.45 12.02 -27.55
CA ILE A 541 -6.20 12.59 -28.07
C ILE A 541 -5.73 13.64 -27.08
N CYS A 542 -4.49 13.55 -26.62
CA CYS A 542 -3.94 14.51 -25.66
C CYS A 542 -2.68 15.17 -26.21
N TYR A 543 -2.66 16.49 -26.10
CA TYR A 543 -1.54 17.33 -26.52
C TYR A 543 -0.68 17.63 -25.29
N PRO A 544 0.66 17.62 -25.42
CA PRO A 544 1.53 17.88 -24.29
C PRO A 544 1.26 19.24 -23.65
N SER A 545 1.21 19.25 -22.32
CA SER A 545 1.09 20.49 -21.52
C SER A 545 2.46 21.11 -21.18
N TYR A 546 3.53 20.56 -21.72
CA TYR A 546 4.92 20.95 -21.50
C TYR A 546 5.61 21.28 -22.82
N ASN A 547 6.71 22.04 -22.70
CA ASN A 547 7.49 22.56 -23.82
C ASN A 547 6.61 23.28 -24.88
N ILE A 548 5.63 24.04 -24.40
CA ILE A 548 4.72 24.86 -25.23
C ILE A 548 5.56 25.93 -25.94
N ASN A 549 5.30 26.14 -27.23
CA ASN A 549 6.10 26.97 -28.15
C ASN A 549 7.53 26.47 -28.35
N GLY A 550 7.84 25.22 -27.98
CA GLY A 550 9.14 24.61 -28.19
C GLY A 550 9.44 24.44 -29.68
N THR A 551 10.66 24.80 -30.10
CA THR A 551 11.13 24.60 -31.48
C THR A 551 11.78 23.23 -31.61
N GLY A 552 11.14 22.29 -32.30
CA GLY A 552 11.68 20.94 -32.54
C GLY A 552 10.60 19.87 -32.53
N PRO A 553 11.00 18.59 -32.53
CA PRO A 553 10.06 17.48 -32.52
C PRO A 553 9.18 17.48 -31.26
N GLY A 554 7.95 17.01 -31.41
CA GLY A 554 7.01 16.84 -30.32
C GLY A 554 6.32 15.50 -30.39
N VAL A 555 5.89 14.99 -29.23
CA VAL A 555 5.17 13.71 -29.13
C VAL A 555 3.74 13.98 -28.66
N MET A 556 2.77 13.49 -29.41
CA MET A 556 1.35 13.60 -29.07
C MET A 556 0.81 12.22 -28.69
N LEU A 557 -0.08 12.15 -27.69
CA LEU A 557 -0.89 10.95 -27.49
C LEU A 557 -2.03 10.98 -28.50
N THR A 558 -1.85 10.28 -29.60
CA THR A 558 -2.77 10.29 -30.75
C THR A 558 -3.93 9.33 -30.59
N SER A 559 -3.86 8.40 -29.63
CA SER A 559 -4.99 7.56 -29.25
C SER A 559 -4.88 7.07 -27.80
N TYR A 560 -6.02 7.09 -27.12
CA TYR A 560 -6.24 6.40 -25.85
C TYR A 560 -7.64 5.78 -25.85
N ALA A 561 -7.68 4.46 -26.00
CA ALA A 561 -8.91 3.67 -26.05
C ALA A 561 -8.92 2.64 -24.90
N PRO A 562 -9.90 2.69 -23.99
CA PRO A 562 -10.03 1.73 -22.89
C PRO A 562 -10.93 0.54 -23.27
N ASP A 563 -11.03 -0.42 -22.36
CA ASP A 563 -12.08 -1.44 -22.28
C ASP A 563 -12.18 -2.33 -23.53
N ALA A 564 -13.38 -2.51 -24.09
CA ALA A 564 -13.62 -3.35 -25.26
C ALA A 564 -12.89 -2.83 -26.50
N ASP A 565 -12.74 -1.52 -26.65
CA ASP A 565 -12.01 -0.93 -27.77
C ASP A 565 -10.52 -1.30 -27.71
N ALA A 566 -9.94 -1.37 -26.51
CA ALA A 566 -8.56 -1.84 -26.32
C ALA A 566 -8.39 -3.29 -26.79
N VAL A 567 -9.33 -4.18 -26.43
CA VAL A 567 -9.29 -5.59 -26.87
C VAL A 567 -9.25 -5.71 -28.39
N VAL A 568 -10.09 -4.93 -29.09
CA VAL A 568 -10.10 -4.90 -30.56
C VAL A 568 -8.78 -4.33 -31.09
N ALA A 569 -8.36 -3.18 -30.58
CA ALA A 569 -7.16 -2.47 -31.00
C ALA A 569 -5.88 -3.29 -30.84
N CYS A 570 -5.75 -4.01 -29.72
CA CYS A 570 -4.58 -4.80 -29.40
C CYS A 570 -4.58 -6.16 -30.09
N SER A 571 -5.72 -6.64 -30.57
CA SER A 571 -5.81 -7.84 -31.41
C SER A 571 -5.34 -7.59 -32.86
N MET A 572 -5.30 -6.33 -33.30
CA MET A 572 -4.82 -5.97 -34.63
C MET A 572 -3.27 -6.04 -34.74
N PRO A 573 -2.73 -6.38 -35.94
CA PRO A 573 -1.33 -6.13 -36.26
C PRO A 573 -0.95 -4.67 -35.95
N VAL A 574 0.26 -4.46 -35.43
CA VAL A 574 0.74 -3.14 -35.00
C VAL A 574 0.58 -2.09 -36.08
N GLU A 575 1.14 -2.36 -37.26
CA GLU A 575 1.11 -1.42 -38.39
C GLU A 575 -0.30 -1.09 -38.87
N GLU A 576 -1.25 -2.04 -38.79
CA GLU A 576 -2.63 -1.80 -39.19
C GLU A 576 -3.34 -0.83 -38.23
N HIS A 577 -3.20 -1.04 -36.92
CA HIS A 577 -3.74 -0.13 -35.92
C HIS A 577 -3.11 1.28 -36.03
N ILE A 578 -1.80 1.35 -36.21
CA ILE A 578 -1.08 2.62 -36.40
C ILE A 578 -1.55 3.34 -37.67
N ALA A 579 -1.81 2.62 -38.76
CA ALA A 579 -2.34 3.23 -39.98
C ALA A 579 -3.75 3.82 -39.79
N TYR A 580 -4.62 3.21 -38.98
CA TYR A 580 -5.92 3.81 -38.61
C TYR A 580 -5.74 5.12 -37.84
N ILE A 581 -4.85 5.12 -36.85
CA ILE A 581 -4.58 6.32 -36.05
C ILE A 581 -3.99 7.43 -36.91
N GLN A 582 -3.01 7.13 -37.76
CA GLN A 582 -2.40 8.13 -38.61
C GLN A 582 -3.41 8.74 -39.60
N ARG A 583 -4.28 7.93 -40.21
CA ARG A 583 -5.37 8.44 -41.06
C ARG A 583 -6.31 9.36 -40.28
N ALA A 584 -6.63 9.01 -39.03
CA ALA A 584 -7.43 9.87 -38.18
C ALA A 584 -6.72 11.19 -37.87
N MET A 585 -5.42 11.17 -37.57
CA MET A 585 -4.65 12.41 -37.33
C MET A 585 -4.68 13.34 -38.55
N VAL A 586 -4.60 12.78 -39.77
CA VAL A 586 -4.75 13.54 -41.02
C VAL A 586 -6.17 14.08 -41.20
N GLU A 587 -7.20 13.33 -40.84
CA GLU A 587 -8.59 13.83 -40.88
C GLU A 587 -8.82 14.97 -39.88
N ILE A 588 -8.23 14.86 -38.69
CA ILE A 588 -8.42 15.82 -37.60
C ILE A 588 -7.68 17.13 -37.89
N HIS A 589 -6.44 17.03 -38.38
CA HIS A 589 -5.52 18.17 -38.48
C HIS A 589 -5.20 18.60 -39.92
N GLY A 590 -5.67 17.85 -40.92
CA GLY A 590 -5.35 18.05 -42.32
C GLY A 590 -4.02 17.40 -42.75
N PRO A 591 -3.63 17.60 -44.02
CA PRO A 591 -2.43 16.97 -44.62
C PRO A 591 -1.13 17.22 -43.86
N ILE A 592 -1.04 18.32 -43.10
CA ILE A 592 0.14 18.67 -42.31
C ILE A 592 0.51 17.61 -41.28
N ALA A 593 -0.46 16.85 -40.74
CA ALA A 593 -0.17 15.75 -39.82
C ALA A 593 0.62 14.63 -40.51
N ASP A 594 0.37 14.37 -41.80
CA ASP A 594 1.14 13.39 -42.57
C ASP A 594 2.55 13.90 -42.87
N GLU A 595 2.65 15.15 -43.33
CA GLU A 595 3.93 15.79 -43.65
C GLU A 595 4.87 15.87 -42.44
N MET A 596 4.30 16.13 -41.25
CA MET A 596 5.04 16.29 -40.01
C MET A 596 5.31 14.96 -39.31
N TRP A 597 4.63 13.86 -39.65
CA TRP A 597 4.89 12.59 -38.99
C TRP A 597 6.30 12.10 -39.30
N THR A 598 7.00 11.63 -38.26
CA THR A 598 8.38 11.14 -38.39
C THR A 598 8.44 9.65 -38.75
N GLY A 599 7.32 8.94 -38.61
CA GLY A 599 7.28 7.47 -38.62
C GLY A 599 7.53 6.85 -37.23
N ASN A 600 8.02 7.62 -36.25
CA ASN A 600 8.26 7.11 -34.90
C ASN A 600 6.96 7.10 -34.08
N TYR A 601 6.69 5.98 -33.44
CA TYR A 601 5.54 5.79 -32.55
C TYR A 601 5.86 4.78 -31.44
N GLU A 602 5.05 4.80 -30.39
CA GLU A 602 5.00 3.73 -29.39
C GLU A 602 3.53 3.39 -29.12
N ARG A 603 3.22 2.09 -29.18
CA ARG A 603 1.89 1.54 -28.85
C ARG A 603 2.03 0.62 -27.65
N HIS A 604 1.22 0.85 -26.62
CA HIS A 604 1.20 0.00 -25.45
C HIS A 604 -0.20 -0.50 -25.11
N CYS A 605 -0.32 -1.82 -25.03
CA CYS A 605 -1.54 -2.57 -24.72
C CYS A 605 -1.41 -3.17 -23.32
N TRP A 606 -2.07 -2.59 -22.32
CA TRP A 606 -1.89 -2.98 -20.92
C TRP A 606 -2.39 -4.40 -20.61
N GLU A 607 -3.40 -4.87 -21.34
CA GLU A 607 -3.93 -6.24 -21.24
C GLU A 607 -3.00 -7.30 -21.84
N GLN A 608 -2.05 -6.89 -22.69
CA GLN A 608 -1.03 -7.78 -23.26
C GLN A 608 0.33 -7.66 -22.54
N ASP A 609 0.46 -6.73 -21.58
CA ASP A 609 1.66 -6.60 -20.76
C ASP A 609 1.74 -7.76 -19.76
N GLU A 610 2.80 -8.58 -19.88
CA GLU A 610 2.94 -9.82 -19.10
C GLU A 610 3.13 -9.62 -17.58
N HIS A 611 3.38 -8.37 -17.15
CA HIS A 611 3.61 -7.99 -15.76
C HIS A 611 2.38 -7.37 -15.09
N HIS A 612 1.34 -7.06 -15.87
CA HIS A 612 0.13 -6.39 -15.37
C HIS A 612 -1.18 -7.03 -15.83
N ALA A 613 -1.23 -7.57 -17.06
CA ALA A 613 -2.38 -8.22 -17.67
C ALA A 613 -3.70 -7.40 -17.59
N GLY A 614 -3.61 -6.07 -17.59
CA GLY A 614 -4.73 -5.14 -17.43
C GLY A 614 -4.27 -3.74 -17.01
N ALA A 615 -5.06 -2.73 -17.37
CA ALA A 615 -4.76 -1.32 -17.12
C ALA A 615 -5.12 -0.90 -15.69
N PHE A 616 -6.32 -1.21 -15.19
CA PHE A 616 -6.76 -0.83 -13.85
C PHE A 616 -7.91 -1.74 -13.39
N ALA A 617 -8.15 -1.79 -12.08
CA ALA A 617 -9.29 -2.52 -11.55
C ALA A 617 -10.57 -1.71 -11.79
N VAL A 618 -11.65 -2.40 -12.15
CA VAL A 618 -12.99 -1.79 -12.29
C VAL A 618 -14.00 -2.76 -11.69
N PRO A 619 -14.13 -2.81 -10.36
CA PRO A 619 -15.06 -3.73 -9.72
C PRO A 619 -16.50 -3.40 -10.15
N ILE A 620 -17.16 -4.37 -10.76
CA ILE A 620 -18.57 -4.29 -11.14
C ILE A 620 -19.46 -4.45 -9.91
N VAL A 621 -20.75 -4.08 -9.96
CA VAL A 621 -21.67 -4.33 -8.84
C VAL A 621 -21.79 -5.83 -8.54
N PRO A 622 -21.67 -6.31 -7.28
CA PRO A 622 -21.38 -5.61 -6.02
C PRO A 622 -19.92 -5.79 -5.52
N GLN A 623 -18.96 -6.06 -6.42
CA GLN A 623 -17.61 -6.56 -6.11
C GLN A 623 -16.84 -5.69 -5.10
N GLN A 624 -16.87 -4.36 -5.22
CA GLN A 624 -16.11 -3.48 -4.33
C GLN A 624 -16.57 -3.64 -2.86
N GLN A 625 -17.87 -3.48 -2.60
CA GLN A 625 -18.45 -3.65 -1.26
C GLN A 625 -18.23 -5.08 -0.73
N LEU A 626 -18.29 -6.09 -1.60
CA LEU A 626 -18.08 -7.49 -1.22
C LEU A 626 -16.62 -7.80 -0.85
N TYR A 627 -15.64 -7.31 -1.62
CA TYR A 627 -14.25 -7.77 -1.54
C TYR A 627 -13.34 -6.89 -0.70
N LEU A 628 -13.62 -5.59 -0.55
CA LEU A 628 -12.81 -4.69 0.28
C LEU A 628 -12.53 -5.24 1.70
N PRO A 629 -13.50 -5.82 2.45
CA PRO A 629 -13.23 -6.38 3.76
C PRO A 629 -12.18 -7.51 3.78
N ALA A 630 -11.99 -8.22 2.66
CA ALA A 630 -10.98 -9.27 2.55
C ALA A 630 -9.56 -8.72 2.58
N PHE A 631 -9.33 -7.52 2.02
CA PHE A 631 -7.97 -6.95 1.90
C PHE A 631 -7.45 -6.39 3.22
N TRP A 632 -8.34 -6.20 4.21
CA TRP A 632 -8.03 -5.72 5.56
C TRP A 632 -7.61 -6.85 6.51
N GLN A 633 -7.72 -8.11 6.07
CA GLN A 633 -7.31 -9.28 6.83
C GLN A 633 -5.92 -9.72 6.39
N THR A 634 -5.00 -9.86 7.35
CA THR A 634 -3.71 -10.51 7.07
C THR A 634 -3.89 -12.02 7.14
N GLU A 635 -3.86 -12.67 6.00
CA GLU A 635 -3.95 -14.13 5.91
C GLU A 635 -2.57 -14.70 5.58
N PHE A 636 -2.11 -15.69 6.36
CA PHE A 636 -0.83 -16.37 6.14
C PHE A 636 0.36 -15.40 6.02
N ASN A 637 0.44 -14.39 6.89
CA ASN A 637 1.45 -13.32 6.88
C ASN A 637 1.56 -12.58 5.53
N THR A 638 0.49 -12.57 4.74
CA THR A 638 0.40 -11.87 3.46
C THR A 638 -0.52 -10.67 3.60
N VAL A 639 -0.02 -9.49 3.21
CA VAL A 639 -0.79 -8.26 3.10
C VAL A 639 -0.89 -7.88 1.64
N PHE A 640 -2.11 -7.81 1.11
CA PHE A 640 -2.35 -7.36 -0.28
C PHE A 640 -2.38 -5.85 -0.33
N ILE A 641 -1.66 -5.25 -1.28
CA ILE A 641 -1.57 -3.81 -1.48
C ILE A 641 -1.66 -3.45 -2.97
N GLY A 642 -1.90 -2.18 -3.28
CA GLY A 642 -2.01 -1.67 -4.64
C GLY A 642 -3.41 -1.17 -4.97
N GLU A 643 -3.54 -0.46 -6.09
CA GLU A 643 -4.76 0.27 -6.45
C GLU A 643 -6.03 -0.61 -6.47
N HIS A 644 -5.92 -1.87 -6.88
CA HIS A 644 -7.02 -2.84 -6.90
C HIS A 644 -7.55 -3.27 -5.52
N THR A 645 -6.88 -2.85 -4.45
CA THR A 645 -7.28 -3.11 -3.05
C THR A 645 -7.76 -1.83 -2.33
N SER A 646 -7.91 -0.72 -3.05
CA SER A 646 -8.50 0.53 -2.57
C SER A 646 -9.92 0.68 -3.12
N PHE A 647 -10.55 1.86 -2.95
CA PHE A 647 -11.90 2.16 -3.42
C PHE A 647 -11.99 3.38 -4.36
N THR A 648 -10.86 4.01 -4.66
CA THR A 648 -10.72 5.09 -5.66
C THR A 648 -9.90 4.60 -6.86
N HIS A 649 -10.33 3.51 -7.48
CA HIS A 649 -9.63 2.80 -8.56
C HIS A 649 -9.13 3.70 -9.70
N SER A 650 -8.13 3.24 -10.46
CA SER A 650 -7.49 3.94 -11.60
C SER A 650 -6.49 5.07 -11.27
N TRP A 651 -6.31 5.44 -9.99
CA TRP A 651 -5.45 6.56 -9.59
C TRP A 651 -4.17 6.15 -8.85
N VAL A 652 -3.12 6.97 -8.94
CA VAL A 652 -1.86 6.76 -8.20
C VAL A 652 -2.08 6.87 -6.69
N PHE A 653 -2.95 7.80 -6.25
CA PHE A 653 -3.33 7.94 -4.86
C PHE A 653 -3.80 6.62 -4.24
N SER A 654 -4.66 5.85 -4.91
CA SER A 654 -5.21 4.59 -4.39
C SER A 654 -4.14 3.52 -4.18
N ALA A 655 -3.08 3.51 -5.00
CA ALA A 655 -1.93 2.64 -4.76
C ALA A 655 -1.12 3.08 -3.53
N LEU A 656 -0.91 4.38 -3.34
CA LEU A 656 -0.22 4.94 -2.19
C LEU A 656 -1.01 4.72 -0.90
N GLU A 657 -2.29 5.06 -0.90
CA GLU A 657 -3.24 4.82 0.20
C GLU A 657 -3.21 3.36 0.62
N SER A 658 -3.35 2.43 -0.34
CA SER A 658 -3.35 1.00 -0.04
C SER A 658 -2.01 0.51 0.55
N SER A 659 -0.87 1.05 0.09
CA SER A 659 0.43 0.71 0.70
C SER A 659 0.60 1.27 2.11
N THR A 660 0.06 2.46 2.40
CA THR A 660 0.00 3.02 3.77
C THR A 660 -0.86 2.15 4.67
N ARG A 661 -2.09 1.87 4.23
CA ARG A 661 -3.03 0.98 4.91
C ARG A 661 -2.40 -0.39 5.18
N GLY A 662 -1.83 -1.03 4.17
CA GLY A 662 -1.20 -2.34 4.29
C GLY A 662 -0.02 -2.34 5.25
N THR A 663 0.81 -1.28 5.23
CA THR A 663 1.94 -1.16 6.17
C THR A 663 1.43 -1.01 7.60
N VAL A 664 0.43 -0.14 7.83
CA VAL A 664 -0.22 0.02 9.14
C VAL A 664 -0.88 -1.27 9.62
N GLN A 665 -1.54 -2.00 8.71
CA GLN A 665 -2.12 -3.30 8.98
C GLN A 665 -1.08 -4.29 9.50
N MET A 666 0.03 -4.44 8.77
CA MET A 666 1.14 -5.31 9.17
C MET A 666 1.71 -4.91 10.52
N LEU A 667 1.96 -3.61 10.73
CA LEU A 667 2.52 -3.09 11.98
C LEU A 667 1.61 -3.41 13.18
N LEU A 668 0.30 -3.20 13.06
CA LEU A 668 -0.65 -3.51 14.13
C LEU A 668 -0.77 -5.01 14.40
N ASP A 669 -0.76 -5.84 13.36
CA ASP A 669 -0.80 -7.30 13.51
C ASP A 669 0.47 -7.84 14.19
N LEU A 670 1.62 -7.17 13.97
CA LEU A 670 2.86 -7.42 14.70
C LEU A 670 2.93 -6.73 16.07
N GLY A 671 1.97 -5.86 16.38
CA GLY A 671 1.85 -5.14 17.65
C GLY A 671 2.71 -3.88 17.77
N LEU A 672 3.22 -3.33 16.67
CA LEU A 672 3.96 -2.07 16.59
C LEU A 672 2.99 -0.88 16.51
N VAL A 673 2.42 -0.51 17.66
CA VAL A 673 1.33 0.47 17.75
C VAL A 673 1.82 1.90 17.51
N ASP A 674 2.96 2.28 18.06
CA ASP A 674 3.48 3.65 17.92
C ASP A 674 3.94 3.90 16.48
N GLU A 675 4.61 2.92 15.85
CA GLU A 675 5.00 2.97 14.44
C GLU A 675 3.76 3.07 13.51
N ALA A 676 2.70 2.31 13.80
CA ALA A 676 1.45 2.37 13.04
C ALA A 676 0.80 3.77 13.14
N LYS A 677 0.80 4.38 14.33
CA LYS A 677 0.31 5.76 14.53
C LYS A 677 1.19 6.78 13.84
N GLU A 678 2.50 6.62 13.89
CA GLU A 678 3.45 7.52 13.22
C GLU A 678 3.21 7.57 11.71
N ILE A 679 3.08 6.41 11.06
CA ILE A 679 2.75 6.33 9.62
C ILE A 679 1.37 6.95 9.36
N THR A 680 0.36 6.61 10.18
CA THR A 680 -1.01 7.12 10.02
C THR A 680 -1.05 8.65 10.10
N ARG A 681 -0.38 9.25 11.09
CA ARG A 681 -0.26 10.70 11.22
C ARG A 681 0.52 11.34 10.09
N THR A 682 1.52 10.66 9.56
CA THR A 682 2.36 11.23 8.50
C THR A 682 1.63 11.25 7.18
N TRP A 683 0.90 10.19 6.84
CA TRP A 683 0.41 9.95 5.49
C TRP A 683 -1.10 10.13 5.31
N MET A 684 -1.91 9.97 6.36
CA MET A 684 -3.38 10.05 6.26
C MET A 684 -3.98 11.24 7.03
N ALA A 685 -3.65 11.38 8.32
CA ALA A 685 -4.39 12.23 9.25
C ALA A 685 -4.02 13.73 9.23
N ARG A 686 -3.17 14.20 8.30
CA ARG A 686 -2.75 15.61 8.21
C ARG A 686 -3.72 16.49 7.43
N TRP A 687 -4.34 15.95 6.38
CA TRP A 687 -5.10 16.72 5.38
C TRP A 687 -6.54 16.26 5.21
N ILE A 688 -6.87 15.07 5.72
CA ILE A 688 -8.23 14.53 5.70
C ILE A 688 -8.68 14.53 7.15
N SER A 689 -9.73 15.32 7.44
CA SER A 689 -10.23 15.47 8.80
C SER A 689 -10.79 14.15 9.32
N VAL A 690 -10.15 13.68 10.38
CA VAL A 690 -10.63 12.65 11.30
C VAL A 690 -11.95 13.09 11.92
#